data_AF-A0A2W5ZB94-F1
#
_entry.id   AF-A0A2W5ZB94-F1
#
_cell.length_a   1.000
_cell.length_b   1.000
_cell.length_c   1.000
_cell.angle_alpha   90.00
_cell.angle_beta   90.00
_cell.angle_gamma   90.00
#
_symmetry.space_group_name_H-M   'P 1'
#
loop_
_entity.id
_entity.type
_entity.pdbx_description
1 polymer ?
#
loop_
_entity_poly.entity_id
_entity_poly.type
_entity_poly.pdbx_seq_one_letter_code
_entity_poly.pdbx_strand_id
1 'polypeptide(L)'
;MAEAAMVIAMGILAGWARLVVAERSQPAHTTAEADPRGRGPLTRGVVPSRTMAARGDLSFFLLGGIEARLEGKLLALGGARQRTVIADLALNARRVVSTRRLVDDLWGDQAPTSAGHSLEAHISRIRGLLVRSGVDGAIVSRSGGYMMDVEPDQVDALRFERLAAEGDAALVKGDAAEAARLYREALEMWRGPALADLGDSPLGSSAGQRLDARRLLVLERQVDAALMLGRHREISGELESLLAVHPYHERFHWQLMLALYRSRRQAEALAAYRRARQTLVDDLGIEPGPELQQLERAILHQELDLELPAEVSHAAGSETFVPGPTIAAPAEADLRSPSPSAPTAIGSARRHRQHRRGRLAAVASAFVLALIAAAAPLLLRGHGGTVTVRPNGLGMLSADGRAVASELALDAPPGQLAAGGGSLWATSPEAHVVYRIDPATQRVTQSISVGGGADGIAIGYGSAWVANALDGTVSRIDLATNRVVDTIGVGSAPTAVAVGEGSVWVADATGGTLERIDPATDRLIASVSLSSPPFDIAVFAGAVWVTSQSANQVLRVNPVTGNITQDIAVGGGPTAVVAGNGSVWVANSRDSTVSAIDPRRGSVAATIPVDNGPSSLAAGAGGVWVANALSGTLSLIDPGQKRVVSSIGVGNRPVAIAGDGADVWFAVRAAQTGQHRGGTLHAESSFPLASIDPANLWPEAPSQLWAYTYDTLVTYQRSGGRSGLQLVPDLAVFLPSPSDGGTTYTFVLRPGVRYSTGQLVRPEDFRHGFERTLELNGAGAGSFLEGITGASACATRPAHCDLSKGITVDERTDTVTFHLTSTDTNFLYKLTFVFTAPVPVNIPARDVGSSPVPSTGPYEIRRFIPGHELDLVRNPRFHEWSAAAQPDGFPDQINWTFGMSPGQEAAAVEHGAADWTSDIGPGTLSEAATAFAGQLHINAGLGTYYLFLNTRVAPFDDVRVRRALNLAVDRSRLVQIFGGPLVAQPACQLLPPSMPGYQPYCPYTADPSPTGAWVGPDLAAARALVAASGTGGERVTVWAHQGDPPSTPTAEYVASVLQQLGYPATVHFLKESEWVSTVSDSRRQVQLGTNNWIADYPAPSNFYTLWLGCSNFVPADPLHTSNASEFCDPGVDQQVSKASALQTTDPLHANALWADIGREITDLAPVLPVVNFSSADLLSRRCGNYQFSPAVGILLDQLWVR
;
A
#
# COMPACT_ATOMS: atom_id res chain seq x y z
N MET A 1 20.61 -16.00 50.48
CA MET A 1 21.94 -16.09 49.84
C MET A 1 22.21 -14.77 49.11
N ALA A 2 22.63 -13.72 49.82
CA ALA A 2 22.76 -12.37 49.24
C ALA A 2 24.20 -11.83 49.26
N GLU A 3 24.93 -12.02 50.36
CA GLU A 3 26.30 -11.50 50.52
C GLU A 3 27.35 -12.20 49.65
N ALA A 4 27.10 -13.45 49.22
CA ALA A 4 28.02 -14.20 48.36
C ALA A 4 28.12 -13.66 46.92
N ALA A 5 27.06 -13.04 46.39
CA ALA A 5 27.06 -12.50 45.02
C ALA A 5 27.89 -11.22 44.90
N MET A 6 27.90 -10.39 45.96
CA MET A 6 28.55 -9.08 45.96
C MET A 6 30.09 -9.16 45.89
N VAL A 7 30.67 -10.27 46.36
CA VAL A 7 32.13 -10.51 46.32
C VAL A 7 32.61 -10.91 44.92
N ILE A 8 31.78 -11.58 44.12
CA ILE A 8 32.15 -12.03 42.77
C ILE A 8 32.10 -10.87 41.77
N ALA A 9 31.09 -9.99 41.88
CA ALA A 9 30.94 -8.82 41.00
C ALA A 9 32.12 -7.85 41.06
N MET A 10 32.74 -7.66 42.24
CA MET A 10 33.92 -6.78 42.38
C MET A 10 35.21 -7.37 41.79
N GLY A 11 35.25 -8.66 41.44
CA GLY A 11 36.46 -9.31 40.88
C GLY A 11 36.73 -9.00 39.40
N ILE A 12 35.70 -8.68 38.62
CA ILE A 12 35.79 -8.59 37.15
C ILE A 12 36.19 -7.18 36.66
N LEU A 13 35.95 -6.13 37.47
CA LEU A 13 36.30 -4.73 37.16
C LEU A 13 37.80 -4.39 37.29
N ALA A 14 38.65 -5.35 37.61
CA ALA A 14 40.09 -5.15 37.86
C ALA A 14 41.03 -5.80 36.82
N GLY A 15 40.51 -6.14 35.62
CA GLY A 15 41.19 -7.05 34.68
C GLY A 15 41.91 -6.49 33.44
N TRP A 16 41.57 -5.29 32.93
CA TRP A 16 41.98 -4.86 31.59
C TRP A 16 42.45 -3.39 31.46
N ALA A 17 43.61 -3.06 32.06
CA ALA A 17 44.40 -1.88 31.69
C ALA A 17 45.88 -2.00 32.14
N ARG A 18 46.82 -1.56 31.28
CA ARG A 18 48.31 -1.69 31.34
C ARG A 18 48.82 -3.03 30.76
N LEU A 19 49.88 -3.11 29.95
CA LEU A 19 50.87 -2.12 29.44
C LEU A 19 50.99 -2.30 27.90
N VAL A 20 51.37 -1.32 27.07
CA VAL A 20 52.74 -0.93 26.63
C VAL A 20 52.53 0.30 25.71
N VAL A 21 52.97 1.53 26.05
CA VAL A 21 54.30 2.13 25.81
C VAL A 21 54.69 2.22 24.32
N ALA A 22 55.19 3.33 23.75
CA ALA A 22 55.07 4.78 24.01
C ALA A 22 55.79 5.52 22.85
N GLU A 23 55.45 6.77 22.55
CA GLU A 23 56.49 7.79 22.31
C GLU A 23 55.98 9.23 22.52
N ARG A 24 56.90 10.21 22.53
CA ARG A 24 56.66 11.59 22.98
C ARG A 24 56.98 12.62 21.90
N SER A 25 56.20 13.69 21.86
CA SER A 25 56.69 15.06 21.60
C SER A 25 55.68 16.07 22.18
N GLN A 26 56.17 17.18 22.74
CA GLN A 26 55.35 18.24 23.33
C GLN A 26 55.68 19.61 22.70
N PRO A 27 54.79 20.61 22.81
CA PRO A 27 54.79 21.80 21.94
C PRO A 27 55.57 22.99 22.50
N ALA A 28 55.66 24.06 21.70
CA ALA A 28 56.05 25.40 22.15
C ALA A 28 55.17 26.49 21.51
N HIS A 29 54.94 27.56 22.27
CA HIS A 29 54.03 28.67 21.96
C HIS A 29 54.60 29.70 20.98
N THR A 30 53.72 30.56 20.45
CA THR A 30 53.98 32.02 20.45
C THR A 30 52.67 32.82 20.60
N THR A 31 52.77 33.97 21.26
CA THR A 31 51.68 34.93 21.53
C THR A 31 52.23 36.36 21.38
N ALA A 32 51.43 37.33 20.92
CA ALA A 32 51.43 38.73 21.37
C ALA A 32 50.52 39.68 20.54
N GLU A 33 49.84 40.54 21.29
CA GLU A 33 49.19 41.83 21.01
C GLU A 33 50.16 42.95 20.51
N ALA A 34 49.75 44.18 20.10
CA ALA A 34 48.48 44.73 19.58
C ALA A 34 48.64 46.22 19.13
N ASP A 35 47.66 46.73 18.33
CA ASP A 35 47.18 48.15 18.23
C ASP A 35 48.18 49.25 17.75
N PRO A 36 47.82 50.56 17.56
CA PRO A 36 46.51 51.21 17.34
C PRO A 36 46.37 52.15 16.10
N ARG A 37 45.11 52.58 15.87
CA ARG A 37 44.57 53.73 15.07
C ARG A 37 43.93 53.36 13.70
N GLY A 38 42.70 53.78 13.35
CA GLY A 38 41.62 54.41 14.15
C GLY A 38 40.54 55.13 13.31
N ARG A 39 39.29 55.17 13.82
CA ARG A 39 38.04 55.80 13.28
C ARG A 39 37.32 55.07 12.11
N GLY A 40 35.99 54.94 12.25
CA GLY A 40 35.03 54.61 11.16
C GLY A 40 34.16 55.84 10.82
N PRO A 41 32.88 55.72 10.37
CA PRO A 41 32.06 54.51 10.20
C PRO A 41 31.29 54.41 8.84
N LEU A 42 30.32 53.48 8.76
CA LEU A 42 29.15 53.40 7.86
C LEU A 42 29.20 52.64 6.49
N THR A 43 27.97 52.23 6.13
CA THR A 43 27.42 51.78 4.83
C THR A 43 27.75 50.39 4.27
N ARG A 44 26.69 49.74 3.77
CA ARG A 44 26.70 48.47 3.02
C ARG A 44 27.42 48.66 1.68
N GLY A 45 28.30 47.73 1.33
CA GLY A 45 28.82 47.56 -0.02
C GLY A 45 28.93 46.07 -0.34
N VAL A 46 28.30 45.61 -1.41
CA VAL A 46 28.44 44.22 -1.88
C VAL A 46 29.83 44.08 -2.49
N VAL A 47 30.69 43.25 -1.88
CA VAL A 47 31.96 42.84 -2.48
C VAL A 47 31.64 41.80 -3.56
N PRO A 48 32.02 41.99 -4.84
CA PRO A 48 31.68 41.05 -5.89
C PRO A 48 32.41 39.73 -5.68
N SER A 49 31.67 38.62 -5.75
CA SER A 49 32.25 37.28 -5.80
C SER A 49 33.28 37.20 -6.92
N ARG A 50 34.49 36.77 -6.58
CA ARG A 50 35.63 36.66 -7.49
C ARG A 50 35.27 35.71 -8.63
N THR A 51 34.93 36.26 -9.79
CA THR A 51 34.48 35.51 -10.96
C THR A 51 35.52 34.45 -11.31
N MET A 52 35.15 33.17 -11.20
CA MET A 52 35.94 32.11 -11.83
C MET A 52 36.01 32.41 -13.32
N ALA A 53 37.18 32.21 -13.93
CA ALA A 53 37.33 32.40 -15.37
C ALA A 53 36.29 31.56 -16.12
N ALA A 54 35.84 32.07 -17.28
CA ALA A 54 34.82 31.42 -18.08
C ALA A 54 35.17 29.93 -18.27
N ARG A 55 34.29 29.04 -17.82
CA ARG A 55 34.39 27.61 -18.17
C ARG A 55 34.28 27.54 -19.69
N GLY A 56 35.38 27.18 -20.36
CA GLY A 56 35.33 26.86 -21.79
C GLY A 56 34.27 25.79 -22.02
N ASP A 57 33.49 25.92 -23.09
CA ASP A 57 32.33 25.05 -23.30
C ASP A 57 32.76 23.60 -23.51
N LEU A 58 32.65 22.81 -22.44
CA LEU A 58 32.97 21.39 -22.38
C LEU A 58 31.67 20.59 -22.51
N SER A 59 31.42 20.03 -23.68
CA SER A 59 30.26 19.18 -23.95
C SER A 59 30.67 17.72 -24.19
N PHE A 60 29.85 16.80 -23.70
CA PHE A 60 30.00 15.36 -23.80
C PHE A 60 28.99 14.77 -24.78
N PHE A 61 29.47 13.83 -25.59
CA PHE A 61 28.78 13.30 -26.75
C PHE A 61 28.78 11.77 -26.67
N LEU A 62 27.68 11.21 -26.16
CA LEU A 62 27.48 9.82 -25.77
C LEU A 62 26.49 9.06 -26.68
N LEU A 63 25.66 9.78 -27.46
CA LEU A 63 24.71 9.22 -28.43
C LEU A 63 25.41 8.77 -29.74
N GLY A 64 26.41 7.91 -29.60
CA GLY A 64 27.33 7.45 -30.64
C GLY A 64 28.62 6.89 -30.04
N GLY A 65 29.73 6.99 -30.79
CA GLY A 65 31.07 6.95 -30.19
C GLY A 65 31.27 8.09 -29.18
N ILE A 66 32.12 7.86 -28.18
CA ILE A 66 32.22 8.73 -26.99
C ILE A 66 33.25 9.83 -27.25
N GLU A 67 32.74 11.04 -27.49
CA GLU A 67 33.56 12.25 -27.57
C GLU A 67 33.33 13.16 -26.36
N ALA A 68 34.32 13.99 -26.06
CA ALA A 68 34.10 15.26 -25.38
C ALA A 68 34.76 16.36 -26.20
N ARG A 69 34.15 17.53 -26.26
CA ARG A 69 34.66 18.67 -27.00
C ARG A 69 34.78 19.87 -26.08
N LEU A 70 35.89 20.59 -26.17
CA LEU A 70 36.12 21.86 -25.47
C LEU A 70 36.23 22.98 -26.51
N GLU A 71 35.36 23.99 -26.43
CA GLU A 71 35.22 25.03 -27.48
C GLU A 71 35.04 24.41 -28.88
N GLY A 72 34.28 23.30 -28.96
CA GLY A 72 34.09 22.50 -30.18
C GLY A 72 35.26 21.61 -30.60
N LYS A 73 36.43 21.67 -29.95
CA LYS A 73 37.62 20.86 -30.27
C LYS A 73 37.62 19.54 -29.50
N LEU A 74 37.77 18.42 -30.21
CA LEU A 74 37.71 17.07 -29.63
C LEU A 74 38.87 16.77 -28.67
N LEU A 75 38.57 16.19 -27.51
CA LEU A 75 39.52 15.79 -26.47
C LEU A 75 39.88 14.29 -26.59
N ALA A 76 41.17 13.97 -26.47
CA ALA A 76 41.68 12.60 -26.63
C ALA A 76 41.47 11.72 -25.37
N LEU A 77 40.22 11.30 -25.12
CA LEU A 77 39.74 10.68 -23.86
C LEU A 77 40.47 9.40 -23.38
N GLY A 78 41.28 8.77 -24.24
CA GLY A 78 42.14 7.64 -23.88
C GLY A 78 41.51 6.26 -24.09
N GLY A 79 41.96 5.28 -23.30
CA GLY A 79 41.55 3.88 -23.44
C GLY A 79 40.09 3.64 -23.02
N ALA A 80 39.50 2.51 -23.43
CA ALA A 80 38.10 2.17 -23.19
C ALA A 80 37.67 2.40 -21.72
N ARG A 81 38.43 1.87 -20.74
CA ARG A 81 38.16 2.07 -19.30
C ARG A 81 38.10 3.54 -18.84
N GLN A 82 38.79 4.45 -19.52
CA GLN A 82 38.69 5.90 -19.22
C GLN A 82 37.42 6.49 -19.84
N ARG A 83 37.04 6.06 -21.05
CA ARG A 83 35.76 6.42 -21.68
C ARG A 83 34.55 5.89 -20.90
N THR A 84 34.61 4.67 -20.35
CA THR A 84 33.56 4.12 -19.47
C THR A 84 33.34 5.02 -18.24
N VAL A 85 34.41 5.35 -17.50
CA VAL A 85 34.34 6.22 -16.30
C VAL A 85 33.87 7.63 -16.64
N ILE A 86 34.25 8.16 -17.81
CA ILE A 86 33.76 9.47 -18.28
C ILE A 86 32.26 9.39 -18.63
N ALA A 87 31.81 8.33 -19.31
CA ALA A 87 30.42 8.16 -19.71
C ALA A 87 29.49 7.99 -18.50
N ASP A 88 29.83 7.13 -17.54
CA ASP A 88 29.03 6.94 -16.32
C ASP A 88 28.93 8.24 -15.51
N LEU A 89 30.05 8.95 -15.30
CA LEU A 89 30.06 10.23 -14.59
C LEU A 89 29.35 11.36 -15.36
N ALA A 90 29.28 11.30 -16.69
CA ALA A 90 28.54 12.27 -17.52
C ALA A 90 27.04 11.98 -17.58
N LEU A 91 26.62 10.71 -17.68
CA LEU A 91 25.23 10.28 -17.51
C LEU A 91 24.71 10.60 -16.10
N ASN A 92 25.61 10.64 -15.12
CA ASN A 92 25.35 11.07 -13.75
C ASN A 92 25.87 12.50 -13.47
N ALA A 93 25.79 13.42 -14.45
CA ALA A 93 26.17 14.82 -14.25
C ALA A 93 25.54 15.42 -12.96
N ARG A 94 26.38 16.05 -12.14
CA ARG A 94 26.08 16.59 -10.80
C ARG A 94 25.52 15.61 -9.77
N ARG A 95 25.59 14.29 -10.02
CA ARG A 95 25.30 13.24 -9.02
C ARG A 95 26.59 12.53 -8.61
N VAL A 96 26.63 12.04 -7.37
CA VAL A 96 27.77 11.24 -6.88
C VAL A 96 27.55 9.79 -7.28
N VAL A 97 28.39 9.27 -8.17
CA VAL A 97 28.46 7.82 -8.42
C VAL A 97 29.43 7.20 -7.42
N SER A 98 28.99 6.13 -6.75
CA SER A 98 29.79 5.49 -5.70
C SER A 98 31.01 4.76 -6.27
N THR A 99 32.08 4.68 -5.49
CA THR A 99 33.29 3.91 -5.84
C THR A 99 32.97 2.45 -6.17
N ARG A 100 31.96 1.86 -5.52
CA ARG A 100 31.48 0.50 -5.82
C ARG A 100 30.83 0.43 -7.19
N ARG A 101 29.85 1.30 -7.48
CA ARG A 101 29.17 1.32 -8.79
C ARG A 101 30.16 1.55 -9.93
N LEU A 102 31.10 2.50 -9.79
CA LEU A 102 32.17 2.76 -10.76
C LEU A 102 33.17 1.59 -10.93
N VAL A 103 33.16 0.59 -10.02
CA VAL A 103 33.88 -0.68 -10.20
C VAL A 103 32.99 -1.68 -10.93
N ASP A 104 31.74 -1.83 -10.49
CA ASP A 104 30.77 -2.79 -11.04
C ASP A 104 30.45 -2.45 -12.52
N ASP A 105 30.19 -1.19 -12.87
CA ASP A 105 29.96 -0.69 -14.24
C ASP A 105 31.20 -0.81 -15.17
N LEU A 106 32.40 -0.94 -14.59
CA LEU A 106 33.69 -0.95 -15.30
C LEU A 106 34.30 -2.35 -15.48
N TRP A 107 33.94 -3.30 -14.62
CA TRP A 107 34.51 -4.66 -14.61
C TRP A 107 33.49 -5.78 -14.37
N GLY A 108 32.34 -5.52 -13.76
CA GLY A 108 31.37 -6.54 -13.34
C GLY A 108 32.00 -7.62 -12.45
N ASP A 109 31.57 -8.87 -12.61
CA ASP A 109 32.13 -10.04 -11.90
C ASP A 109 33.62 -10.31 -12.22
N GLN A 110 34.23 -9.58 -13.16
CA GLN A 110 35.66 -9.65 -13.49
C GLN A 110 36.49 -8.56 -12.77
N ALA A 111 35.96 -7.95 -11.71
CA ALA A 111 36.64 -6.94 -10.92
C ALA A 111 37.92 -7.50 -10.25
N PRO A 112 39.10 -6.89 -10.48
CA PRO A 112 40.32 -7.31 -9.79
C PRO A 112 40.28 -6.91 -8.31
N THR A 113 40.98 -7.64 -7.43
CA THR A 113 41.09 -7.31 -5.99
C THR A 113 41.68 -5.92 -5.71
N SER A 114 42.30 -5.28 -6.71
CA SER A 114 42.83 -3.91 -6.68
C SER A 114 41.95 -2.89 -7.44
N ALA A 115 40.66 -3.19 -7.69
CA ALA A 115 39.76 -2.35 -8.50
C ALA A 115 39.64 -0.90 -7.98
N GLY A 116 39.53 -0.68 -6.67
CA GLY A 116 39.46 0.67 -6.09
C GLY A 116 40.68 1.55 -6.44
N HIS A 117 41.89 1.07 -6.13
CA HIS A 117 43.14 1.74 -6.52
C HIS A 117 43.28 1.90 -8.05
N SER A 118 42.74 0.95 -8.83
CA SER A 118 42.74 1.03 -10.30
C SER A 118 41.82 2.14 -10.81
N LEU A 119 40.63 2.30 -10.21
CA LEU A 119 39.67 3.36 -10.49
C LEU A 119 40.23 4.73 -10.10
N GLU A 120 40.85 4.86 -8.92
CA GLU A 120 41.57 6.08 -8.51
C GLU A 120 42.64 6.49 -9.54
N ALA A 121 43.43 5.53 -10.02
CA ALA A 121 44.41 5.77 -11.08
C ALA A 121 43.73 6.18 -12.41
N HIS A 122 42.55 5.65 -12.75
CA HIS A 122 41.77 6.13 -13.91
C HIS A 122 41.26 7.57 -13.71
N ILE A 123 40.62 7.89 -12.58
CA ILE A 123 40.15 9.25 -12.24
C ILE A 123 41.30 10.26 -12.26
N SER A 124 42.45 9.92 -11.67
CA SER A 124 43.65 10.78 -11.66
C SER A 124 44.14 11.11 -13.08
N ARG A 125 44.17 10.11 -13.97
CA ARG A 125 44.53 10.31 -15.38
C ARG A 125 43.50 11.16 -16.15
N ILE A 126 42.21 11.03 -15.85
CA ILE A 126 41.14 11.84 -16.45
C ILE A 126 41.20 13.30 -15.96
N ARG A 127 41.35 13.53 -14.66
CA ARG A 127 41.59 14.88 -14.09
C ARG A 127 42.82 15.53 -14.73
N GLY A 128 43.92 14.81 -14.83
CA GLY A 128 45.13 15.31 -15.49
C GLY A 128 44.96 15.61 -16.99
N LEU A 129 44.06 14.91 -17.69
CA LEU A 129 43.69 15.24 -19.07
C LEU A 129 42.92 16.56 -19.13
N LEU A 130 41.84 16.69 -18.35
CA LEU A 130 40.97 17.87 -18.33
C LEU A 130 41.77 19.13 -17.96
N VAL A 131 42.62 19.06 -16.92
CA VAL A 131 43.47 20.18 -16.49
C VAL A 131 44.48 20.58 -17.57
N ARG A 132 45.09 19.63 -18.30
CA ARG A 132 45.96 19.95 -19.45
C ARG A 132 45.21 20.58 -20.62
N SER A 133 43.91 20.32 -20.75
CA SER A 133 43.04 20.96 -21.73
C SER A 133 42.51 22.33 -21.28
N GLY A 134 42.78 22.77 -20.04
CA GLY A 134 42.32 24.04 -19.49
C GLY A 134 41.04 23.96 -18.64
N VAL A 135 40.55 22.76 -18.32
CA VAL A 135 39.37 22.55 -17.47
C VAL A 135 39.80 21.96 -16.12
N ASP A 136 39.72 22.78 -15.06
CA ASP A 136 39.92 22.34 -13.68
C ASP A 136 38.57 22.11 -12.97
N GLY A 137 38.56 21.32 -11.91
CA GLY A 137 37.39 21.06 -11.05
C GLY A 137 36.31 20.12 -11.61
N ALA A 138 36.29 19.85 -12.92
CA ALA A 138 35.17 19.15 -13.58
C ALA A 138 34.90 17.70 -13.10
N ILE A 139 35.82 17.04 -12.39
CA ILE A 139 35.53 15.80 -11.63
C ILE A 139 35.85 16.03 -10.16
N VAL A 140 34.82 16.06 -9.33
CA VAL A 140 34.87 16.34 -7.89
C VAL A 140 34.79 15.03 -7.10
N SER A 141 35.57 14.92 -6.01
CA SER A 141 35.44 13.81 -5.06
C SER A 141 34.46 14.17 -3.94
N ARG A 142 33.65 13.19 -3.54
CA ARG A 142 32.66 13.29 -2.45
C ARG A 142 32.78 12.05 -1.56
N SER A 143 32.10 12.07 -0.41
CA SER A 143 32.04 10.92 0.50
C SER A 143 31.52 9.68 -0.24
N GLY A 144 32.38 8.66 -0.37
CA GLY A 144 32.06 7.38 -1.01
C GLY A 144 32.07 7.36 -2.55
N GLY A 145 32.45 8.44 -3.25
CA GLY A 145 32.39 8.45 -4.71
C GLY A 145 32.88 9.70 -5.44
N TYR A 146 32.53 9.79 -6.72
CA TYR A 146 32.95 10.83 -7.67
C TYR A 146 31.75 11.45 -8.39
N MET A 147 31.88 12.71 -8.79
CA MET A 147 30.82 13.49 -9.46
C MET A 147 31.43 14.30 -10.60
N MET A 148 30.76 14.38 -11.76
CA MET A 148 31.12 15.35 -12.80
C MET A 148 30.35 16.66 -12.59
N ASP A 149 31.04 17.81 -12.58
CA ASP A 149 30.41 19.14 -12.48
C ASP A 149 30.36 19.83 -13.85
N VAL A 150 29.36 19.42 -14.63
CA VAL A 150 28.91 20.08 -15.87
C VAL A 150 27.40 20.30 -15.80
N GLU A 151 26.87 21.21 -16.63
CA GLU A 151 25.42 21.34 -16.79
C GLU A 151 24.84 20.12 -17.51
N PRO A 152 23.63 19.61 -17.17
CA PRO A 152 23.03 18.48 -17.86
C PRO A 152 22.88 18.69 -19.38
N ASP A 153 22.54 19.90 -19.84
CA ASP A 153 22.45 20.24 -21.27
C ASP A 153 23.80 20.21 -22.01
N GLN A 154 24.93 20.12 -21.31
CA GLN A 154 26.25 19.87 -21.92
C GLN A 154 26.48 18.38 -22.23
N VAL A 155 25.57 17.48 -21.87
CA VAL A 155 25.64 16.05 -22.19
C VAL A 155 24.51 15.70 -23.16
N ASP A 156 24.83 15.29 -24.38
CA ASP A 156 23.82 15.05 -25.44
C ASP A 156 22.73 14.04 -25.03
N ALA A 157 23.10 12.97 -24.32
CA ALA A 157 22.15 11.98 -23.80
C ALA A 157 21.16 12.55 -22.77
N LEU A 158 21.59 13.47 -21.90
CA LEU A 158 20.71 14.11 -20.92
C LEU A 158 19.82 15.18 -21.56
N ARG A 159 20.34 15.92 -22.56
CA ARG A 159 19.52 16.82 -23.37
C ARG A 159 18.49 16.08 -24.22
N PHE A 160 18.84 14.90 -24.76
CA PHE A 160 17.91 13.99 -25.43
C PHE A 160 16.81 13.50 -24.47
N GLU A 161 17.15 13.02 -23.27
CA GLU A 161 16.17 12.63 -22.25
C GLU A 161 15.22 13.81 -21.91
N ARG A 162 15.75 15.03 -21.75
CA ARG A 162 14.95 16.24 -21.50
C ARG A 162 14.00 16.57 -22.66
N LEU A 163 14.50 16.67 -23.89
CA LEU A 163 13.67 17.00 -25.07
C LEU A 163 12.62 15.93 -25.34
N ALA A 164 12.92 14.65 -25.09
CA ALA A 164 11.95 13.57 -25.17
C ALA A 164 10.84 13.71 -24.13
N ALA A 165 11.17 14.06 -22.88
CA ALA A 165 10.17 14.32 -21.83
C ALA A 165 9.33 15.58 -22.10
N GLU A 166 9.93 16.62 -22.67
CA GLU A 166 9.20 17.82 -23.13
C GLU A 166 8.25 17.48 -24.30
N GLY A 167 8.66 16.62 -25.23
CA GLY A 167 7.82 16.10 -26.31
C GLY A 167 6.65 15.24 -25.79
N ASP A 168 6.91 14.36 -24.82
CA ASP A 168 5.88 13.57 -24.14
C ASP A 168 4.86 14.51 -23.45
N ALA A 169 5.34 15.56 -22.77
CA ALA A 169 4.48 16.57 -22.14
C ALA A 169 3.72 17.46 -23.14
N ALA A 170 4.20 17.61 -24.38
CA ALA A 170 3.48 18.27 -25.46
C ALA A 170 2.37 17.38 -26.03
N LEU A 171 2.63 16.08 -26.25
CA LEU A 171 1.59 15.10 -26.60
C LEU A 171 0.47 15.02 -25.55
N VAL A 172 0.81 15.03 -24.26
CA VAL A 172 -0.17 15.05 -23.15
C VAL A 172 -1.11 16.26 -23.23
N LYS A 173 -0.62 17.41 -23.71
CA LYS A 173 -1.41 18.64 -23.89
C LYS A 173 -2.15 18.70 -25.23
N GLY A 174 -2.00 17.69 -26.08
CA GLY A 174 -2.54 17.67 -27.44
C GLY A 174 -1.74 18.46 -28.47
N ASP A 175 -0.61 19.07 -28.10
CA ASP A 175 0.26 19.80 -29.03
C ASP A 175 1.20 18.84 -29.76
N ALA A 176 0.62 18.12 -30.73
CA ALA A 176 1.36 17.22 -31.60
C ALA A 176 2.38 17.96 -32.50
N ALA A 177 2.23 19.28 -32.72
CA ALA A 177 3.13 20.07 -33.55
C ALA A 177 4.45 20.34 -32.82
N GLU A 178 4.38 20.81 -31.57
CA GLU A 178 5.56 21.02 -30.73
C GLU A 178 6.20 19.68 -30.31
N ALA A 179 5.39 18.64 -30.04
CA ALA A 179 5.92 17.30 -29.80
C ALA A 179 6.75 16.78 -30.98
N ALA A 180 6.23 16.87 -32.21
CA ALA A 180 6.95 16.47 -33.42
C ALA A 180 8.22 17.31 -33.69
N ARG A 181 8.28 18.55 -33.19
CA ARG A 181 9.49 19.39 -33.23
C ARG A 181 10.52 18.91 -32.21
N LEU A 182 10.11 18.69 -30.97
CA LEU A 182 10.97 18.29 -29.85
C LEU A 182 11.58 16.89 -30.05
N TYR A 183 10.78 15.90 -30.47
CA TYR A 183 11.30 14.57 -30.77
C TYR A 183 12.31 14.57 -31.92
N ARG A 184 12.11 15.41 -32.94
CA ARG A 184 13.08 15.58 -34.03
C ARG A 184 14.38 16.21 -33.53
N GLU A 185 14.31 17.30 -32.76
CA GLU A 185 15.50 17.94 -32.17
C GLU A 185 16.29 16.94 -31.31
N ALA A 186 15.59 16.09 -30.55
CA ALA A 186 16.19 15.03 -29.75
C ALA A 186 16.87 13.95 -30.63
N LEU A 187 16.21 13.50 -31.70
CA LEU A 187 16.72 12.45 -32.58
C LEU A 187 17.87 12.90 -33.49
N GLU A 188 17.92 14.18 -33.88
CA GLU A 188 19.03 14.77 -34.65
C GLU A 188 20.38 14.76 -33.90
N MET A 189 20.39 14.53 -32.58
CA MET A 189 21.63 14.42 -31.79
C MET A 189 22.38 13.09 -32.01
N TRP A 190 21.71 12.07 -32.53
CA TRP A 190 22.21 10.70 -32.59
C TRP A 190 23.16 10.47 -33.77
N ARG A 191 24.37 9.99 -33.46
CA ARG A 191 25.47 9.74 -34.43
C ARG A 191 25.73 8.26 -34.71
N GLY A 192 25.11 7.37 -33.95
CA GLY A 192 25.25 5.90 -34.03
C GLY A 192 24.42 5.22 -32.94
N PRO A 193 24.72 3.96 -32.57
CA PRO A 193 24.27 3.35 -31.32
C PRO A 193 24.85 4.09 -30.10
N ALA A 194 24.16 4.10 -28.97
CA ALA A 194 24.64 4.76 -27.76
C ALA A 194 25.91 4.07 -27.20
N LEU A 195 26.88 4.88 -26.73
CA LEU A 195 28.12 4.40 -26.12
C LEU A 195 28.93 3.38 -26.95
N ALA A 196 28.85 3.46 -28.29
CA ALA A 196 29.38 2.45 -29.22
C ALA A 196 30.88 2.10 -29.04
N ASP A 197 31.65 3.00 -28.43
CA ASP A 197 33.06 2.83 -28.08
C ASP A 197 33.33 1.79 -26.97
N LEU A 198 32.31 1.38 -26.21
CA LEU A 198 32.49 0.58 -24.99
C LEU A 198 32.38 -0.93 -25.19
N GLY A 199 31.75 -1.38 -26.28
CA GLY A 199 31.44 -2.79 -26.52
C GLY A 199 30.73 -3.46 -25.33
N ASP A 200 31.02 -4.75 -25.12
CA ASP A 200 30.37 -5.62 -24.11
C ASP A 200 30.71 -5.28 -22.64
N SER A 201 31.24 -4.09 -22.35
CA SER A 201 31.43 -3.64 -20.96
C SER A 201 30.09 -3.51 -20.22
N PRO A 202 30.02 -3.69 -18.89
CA PRO A 202 28.76 -3.67 -18.16
C PRO A 202 27.93 -2.39 -18.39
N LEU A 203 28.58 -1.21 -18.33
CA LEU A 203 27.94 0.07 -18.67
C LEU A 203 27.49 0.18 -20.13
N GLY A 204 28.26 -0.37 -21.08
CA GLY A 204 27.91 -0.37 -22.50
C GLY A 204 26.63 -1.19 -22.74
N SER A 205 26.60 -2.41 -22.17
CA SER A 205 25.45 -3.30 -22.22
C SER A 205 24.22 -2.73 -21.50
N SER A 206 24.38 -2.12 -20.32
CA SER A 206 23.23 -1.59 -19.56
C SER A 206 22.77 -0.22 -20.08
N ALA A 207 23.63 0.79 -20.03
CA ALA A 207 23.27 2.18 -20.33
C ALA A 207 23.18 2.44 -21.84
N GLY A 208 23.93 1.72 -22.67
CA GLY A 208 23.83 1.80 -24.13
C GLY A 208 22.47 1.27 -24.62
N GLN A 209 22.13 0.03 -24.25
CA GLN A 209 20.84 -0.57 -24.62
C GLN A 209 19.64 0.23 -24.07
N ARG A 210 19.74 0.76 -22.83
CA ARG A 210 18.73 1.65 -22.24
C ARG A 210 18.49 2.90 -23.09
N LEU A 211 19.56 3.54 -23.57
CA LEU A 211 19.47 4.73 -24.43
C LEU A 211 18.94 4.38 -25.83
N ASP A 212 19.43 3.31 -26.46
CA ASP A 212 18.94 2.86 -27.78
C ASP A 212 17.46 2.42 -27.71
N ALA A 213 17.00 1.82 -26.61
CA ALA A 213 15.58 1.53 -26.37
C ALA A 213 14.75 2.81 -26.20
N ARG A 214 15.24 3.81 -25.46
CA ARG A 214 14.57 5.13 -25.37
C ARG A 214 14.53 5.84 -26.73
N ARG A 215 15.51 5.62 -27.61
CA ARG A 215 15.50 6.12 -28.99
C ARG A 215 14.36 5.52 -29.82
N LEU A 216 14.15 4.21 -29.73
CA LEU A 216 13.03 3.52 -30.40
C LEU A 216 11.68 4.07 -29.93
N LEU A 217 11.50 4.21 -28.62
CA LEU A 217 10.28 4.82 -28.07
C LEU A 217 10.06 6.26 -28.56
N VAL A 218 11.12 7.08 -28.66
CA VAL A 218 11.01 8.46 -29.20
C VAL A 218 10.67 8.47 -30.69
N LEU A 219 11.16 7.49 -31.48
CA LEU A 219 10.75 7.29 -32.88
C LEU A 219 9.27 6.90 -32.98
N GLU A 220 8.78 5.98 -32.12
CA GLU A 220 7.35 5.64 -32.05
C GLU A 220 6.48 6.87 -31.73
N ARG A 221 6.91 7.72 -30.77
CA ARG A 221 6.18 8.93 -30.40
C ARG A 221 6.25 10.03 -31.46
N GLN A 222 7.36 10.16 -32.20
CA GLN A 222 7.44 11.02 -33.39
C GLN A 222 6.42 10.58 -34.45
N VAL A 223 6.29 9.27 -34.68
CA VAL A 223 5.30 8.71 -35.61
C VAL A 223 3.87 8.93 -35.10
N ASP A 224 3.58 8.67 -33.82
CA ASP A 224 2.26 8.95 -33.22
C ASP A 224 1.89 10.44 -33.38
N ALA A 225 2.82 11.37 -33.13
CA ALA A 225 2.63 12.80 -33.34
C ALA A 225 2.34 13.14 -34.82
N ALA A 226 3.11 12.57 -35.77
CA ALA A 226 2.86 12.75 -37.21
C ALA A 226 1.50 12.17 -37.65
N LEU A 227 1.04 11.08 -37.04
CA LEU A 227 -0.28 10.50 -37.26
C LEU A 227 -1.41 11.30 -36.62
N MET A 228 -1.17 12.04 -35.53
CA MET A 228 -2.11 13.01 -34.98
C MET A 228 -2.24 14.25 -35.88
N LEU A 229 -1.14 14.73 -36.46
CA LEU A 229 -1.09 15.85 -37.42
C LEU A 229 -1.60 15.50 -38.83
N GLY A 230 -2.21 14.33 -39.05
CA GLY A 230 -2.73 13.91 -40.35
C GLY A 230 -1.66 13.57 -41.41
N ARG A 231 -0.36 13.58 -41.08
CA ARG A 231 0.78 13.46 -42.02
C ARG A 231 1.06 12.01 -42.47
N HIS A 232 0.01 11.22 -42.61
CA HIS A 232 0.05 9.77 -42.87
C HIS A 232 0.87 9.40 -44.12
N ARG A 233 0.79 10.24 -45.17
CA ARG A 233 1.53 10.03 -46.42
C ARG A 233 3.03 10.30 -46.30
N GLU A 234 3.41 11.28 -45.48
CA GLU A 234 4.81 11.67 -45.26
C GLU A 234 5.52 10.60 -44.43
N ILE A 235 4.92 10.22 -43.29
CA ILE A 235 5.52 9.27 -42.34
C ILE A 235 5.58 7.83 -42.86
N SER A 236 4.82 7.48 -43.90
CA SER A 236 4.81 6.12 -44.48
C SER A 236 6.19 5.67 -44.97
N GLY A 237 6.98 6.56 -45.59
CA GLY A 237 8.32 6.21 -46.11
C GLY A 237 9.40 6.14 -45.01
N GLU A 238 9.25 6.93 -43.96
CA GLU A 238 10.09 6.87 -42.77
C GLU A 238 9.85 5.55 -42.01
N LEU A 239 8.59 5.12 -41.90
CA LEU A 239 8.21 3.82 -41.33
C LEU A 239 8.72 2.62 -42.14
N GLU A 240 8.65 2.64 -43.48
CA GLU A 240 9.26 1.56 -44.28
C GLU A 240 10.80 1.53 -44.14
N SER A 241 11.44 2.68 -43.87
CA SER A 241 12.87 2.77 -43.58
C SER A 241 13.22 2.24 -42.18
N LEU A 242 12.41 2.54 -41.16
CA LEU A 242 12.56 2.00 -39.80
C LEU A 242 12.36 0.48 -39.77
N LEU A 243 11.37 -0.04 -40.50
CA LEU A 243 11.10 -1.48 -40.58
C LEU A 243 12.17 -2.26 -41.34
N ALA A 244 12.96 -1.62 -42.21
CA ALA A 244 14.13 -2.25 -42.81
C ALA A 244 15.29 -2.46 -41.82
N VAL A 245 15.31 -1.74 -40.69
CA VAL A 245 16.31 -1.86 -39.62
C VAL A 245 15.75 -2.63 -38.42
N HIS A 246 14.46 -2.51 -38.15
CA HIS A 246 13.75 -3.11 -37.02
C HIS A 246 12.57 -3.99 -37.50
N PRO A 247 12.83 -5.07 -38.28
CA PRO A 247 11.79 -5.85 -38.95
C PRO A 247 10.82 -6.57 -38.02
N TYR A 248 11.21 -6.81 -36.76
CA TYR A 248 10.38 -7.47 -35.74
C TYR A 248 9.57 -6.49 -34.87
N HIS A 249 9.67 -5.17 -35.12
CA HIS A 249 9.07 -4.17 -34.24
C HIS A 249 7.59 -3.91 -34.57
N GLU A 250 6.70 -4.71 -33.99
CA GLU A 250 5.26 -4.73 -34.32
C GLU A 250 4.57 -3.36 -34.25
N ARG A 251 4.99 -2.46 -33.36
CA ARG A 251 4.43 -1.10 -33.28
C ARG A 251 4.66 -0.29 -34.57
N PHE A 252 5.82 -0.43 -35.23
CA PHE A 252 6.08 0.23 -36.51
C PHE A 252 5.26 -0.40 -37.64
N HIS A 253 5.03 -1.72 -37.63
CA HIS A 253 4.10 -2.37 -38.57
C HIS A 253 2.66 -1.88 -38.38
N TRP A 254 2.22 -1.75 -37.13
CA TRP A 254 0.90 -1.21 -36.76
C TRP A 254 0.75 0.25 -37.24
N GLN A 255 1.74 1.10 -36.97
CA GLN A 255 1.75 2.50 -37.40
C GLN A 255 1.77 2.62 -38.93
N LEU A 256 2.52 1.77 -39.64
CA LEU A 256 2.54 1.73 -41.11
C LEU A 256 1.18 1.29 -41.68
N MET A 257 0.58 0.25 -41.14
CA MET A 257 -0.76 -0.20 -41.53
C MET A 257 -1.80 0.91 -41.34
N LEU A 258 -1.78 1.62 -40.22
CA LEU A 258 -2.69 2.74 -39.95
C LEU A 258 -2.42 3.93 -40.88
N ALA A 259 -1.14 4.27 -41.13
CA ALA A 259 -0.73 5.33 -42.05
C ALA A 259 -1.22 5.06 -43.48
N LEU A 260 -1.03 3.82 -43.97
CA LEU A 260 -1.49 3.38 -45.28
C LEU A 260 -3.02 3.39 -45.36
N TYR A 261 -3.73 2.85 -44.36
CA TYR A 261 -5.18 2.84 -44.34
C TYR A 261 -5.78 4.26 -44.36
N ARG A 262 -5.33 5.16 -43.47
CA ARG A 262 -5.78 6.57 -43.45
C ARG A 262 -5.39 7.32 -44.72
N SER A 263 -4.31 6.93 -45.39
CA SER A 263 -3.94 7.41 -46.73
C SER A 263 -4.83 6.89 -47.88
N ARG A 264 -5.89 6.14 -47.57
CA ARG A 264 -6.79 5.40 -48.49
C ARG A 264 -6.11 4.23 -49.24
N ARG A 265 -4.94 3.75 -48.77
CA ARG A 265 -4.14 2.65 -49.35
C ARG A 265 -4.45 1.30 -48.67
N GLN A 266 -5.74 0.95 -48.54
CA GLN A 266 -6.21 -0.22 -47.77
C GLN A 266 -5.56 -1.55 -48.18
N ALA A 267 -5.43 -1.81 -49.50
CA ALA A 267 -4.81 -3.03 -50.01
C ALA A 267 -3.33 -3.15 -49.63
N GLU A 268 -2.62 -2.02 -49.51
CA GLU A 268 -1.21 -1.94 -49.13
C GLU A 268 -1.04 -2.07 -47.61
N ALA A 269 -1.98 -1.54 -46.81
CA ALA A 269 -2.02 -1.81 -45.37
C ALA A 269 -2.17 -3.32 -45.08
N LEU A 270 -3.09 -4.00 -45.77
CA LEU A 270 -3.24 -5.46 -45.66
C LEU A 270 -2.05 -6.22 -46.27
N ALA A 271 -1.29 -5.62 -47.19
CA ALA A 271 -0.02 -6.19 -47.65
C ALA A 271 1.10 -6.01 -46.62
N ALA A 272 1.15 -4.88 -45.90
CA ALA A 272 2.08 -4.65 -44.79
C ALA A 272 1.85 -5.67 -43.65
N TYR A 273 0.60 -5.94 -43.28
CA TYR A 273 0.27 -7.00 -42.32
C TYR A 273 0.83 -8.37 -42.74
N ARG A 274 0.62 -8.77 -44.00
CA ARG A 274 1.10 -10.05 -44.52
C ARG A 274 2.62 -10.12 -44.61
N ARG A 275 3.31 -9.00 -44.89
CA ARG A 275 4.78 -8.91 -44.77
C ARG A 275 5.22 -9.13 -43.32
N ALA A 276 4.65 -8.39 -42.36
CA ALA A 276 4.96 -8.51 -40.94
C ALA A 276 4.76 -9.95 -40.43
N ARG A 277 3.61 -10.56 -40.74
CA ARG A 277 3.30 -11.95 -40.38
C ARG A 277 4.29 -12.94 -40.97
N GLN A 278 4.67 -12.80 -42.24
CA GLN A 278 5.64 -13.69 -42.87
C GLN A 278 7.00 -13.61 -42.17
N THR A 279 7.50 -12.39 -41.91
CA THR A 279 8.75 -12.16 -41.18
C THR A 279 8.72 -12.75 -39.76
N LEU A 280 7.67 -12.52 -38.98
CA LEU A 280 7.57 -13.04 -37.60
C LEU A 280 7.46 -14.57 -37.56
N VAL A 281 6.75 -15.18 -38.52
CA VAL A 281 6.59 -16.64 -38.60
C VAL A 281 7.86 -17.32 -39.12
N ASP A 282 8.50 -16.77 -40.16
CA ASP A 282 9.69 -17.39 -40.77
C ASP A 282 10.97 -17.21 -39.93
N ASP A 283 11.20 -16.00 -39.40
CA ASP A 283 12.46 -15.67 -38.71
C ASP A 283 12.43 -15.96 -37.20
N LEU A 284 11.25 -15.88 -36.56
CA LEU A 284 11.07 -16.04 -35.11
C LEU A 284 10.13 -17.18 -34.71
N GLY A 285 9.39 -17.78 -35.64
CA GLY A 285 8.45 -18.88 -35.35
C GLY A 285 7.16 -18.45 -34.62
N ILE A 286 6.84 -17.16 -34.59
CA ILE A 286 5.70 -16.60 -33.82
C ILE A 286 4.66 -15.93 -34.74
N GLU A 287 3.39 -16.02 -34.34
CA GLU A 287 2.31 -15.25 -34.98
C GLU A 287 2.31 -13.79 -34.47
N PRO A 288 1.83 -12.82 -35.28
CA PRO A 288 1.70 -11.41 -34.88
C PRO A 288 0.95 -11.20 -33.57
N GLY A 289 1.34 -10.18 -32.82
CA GLY A 289 0.72 -9.77 -31.57
C GLY A 289 -0.75 -9.32 -31.74
N PRO A 290 -1.53 -9.35 -30.64
CA PRO A 290 -2.98 -9.17 -30.69
C PRO A 290 -3.40 -7.80 -31.24
N GLU A 291 -2.60 -6.75 -31.05
CA GLU A 291 -2.85 -5.41 -31.59
C GLU A 291 -2.75 -5.37 -33.12
N LEU A 292 -1.72 -6.02 -33.68
CA LEU A 292 -1.49 -6.05 -35.13
C LEU A 292 -2.56 -6.90 -35.83
N GLN A 293 -2.94 -8.03 -35.22
CA GLN A 293 -4.12 -8.82 -35.64
C GLN A 293 -5.43 -8.05 -35.51
N GLN A 294 -5.58 -7.19 -34.49
CA GLN A 294 -6.80 -6.39 -34.30
C GLN A 294 -6.89 -5.26 -35.34
N LEU A 295 -5.75 -4.66 -35.71
CA LEU A 295 -5.70 -3.65 -36.77
C LEU A 295 -6.03 -4.26 -38.14
N GLU A 296 -5.53 -5.47 -38.47
CA GLU A 296 -5.94 -6.17 -39.71
C GLU A 296 -7.47 -6.34 -39.76
N ARG A 297 -8.08 -6.87 -38.69
CA ARG A 297 -9.53 -7.07 -38.59
C ARG A 297 -10.31 -5.75 -38.72
N ALA A 298 -9.87 -4.69 -38.04
CA ALA A 298 -10.51 -3.38 -38.15
C ALA A 298 -10.43 -2.80 -39.57
N ILE A 299 -9.31 -3.02 -40.28
CA ILE A 299 -9.12 -2.62 -41.68
C ILE A 299 -9.95 -3.48 -42.65
N LEU A 300 -10.13 -4.78 -42.38
CA LEU A 300 -10.98 -5.68 -43.17
C LEU A 300 -12.47 -5.35 -43.01
N HIS A 301 -12.90 -5.01 -41.80
CA HIS A 301 -14.29 -4.68 -41.48
C HIS A 301 -14.64 -3.19 -41.66
N GLN A 302 -13.66 -2.34 -42.03
CA GLN A 302 -13.80 -0.88 -42.16
C GLN A 302 -14.28 -0.19 -40.86
N GLU A 303 -13.91 -0.74 -39.70
CA GLU A 303 -14.25 -0.22 -38.36
C GLU A 303 -13.43 1.01 -37.92
N LEU A 304 -12.62 1.56 -38.83
CA LEU A 304 -11.77 2.72 -38.61
C LEU A 304 -12.33 3.89 -39.43
N ASP A 305 -13.00 4.81 -38.74
CA ASP A 305 -13.49 6.05 -39.34
C ASP A 305 -12.35 6.88 -39.94
N LEU A 306 -12.69 7.60 -41.01
CA LEU A 306 -11.74 8.21 -41.94
C LEU A 306 -11.69 9.75 -41.85
N GLU A 307 -12.16 10.30 -40.75
CA GLU A 307 -12.18 11.75 -40.49
C GLU A 307 -11.34 12.09 -39.25
N LEU A 308 -10.56 13.17 -39.36
CA LEU A 308 -9.76 13.71 -38.26
C LEU A 308 -10.67 14.46 -37.27
N PRO A 309 -10.27 14.60 -35.99
CA PRO A 309 -10.80 15.67 -35.16
C PRO A 309 -10.59 17.01 -35.87
N ALA A 310 -11.65 17.80 -36.01
CA ALA A 310 -11.58 19.06 -36.76
C ALA A 310 -10.58 20.03 -36.10
N GLU A 311 -9.69 20.62 -36.90
CA GLU A 311 -8.65 21.53 -36.40
C GLU A 311 -9.23 22.77 -35.71
N VAL A 312 -8.51 23.24 -34.69
CA VAL A 312 -8.76 24.53 -34.04
C VAL A 312 -8.41 25.65 -35.02
N SER A 313 -9.43 26.24 -35.64
CA SER A 313 -9.24 27.42 -36.49
C SER A 313 -8.78 28.61 -35.65
N HIS A 314 -7.50 29.00 -35.80
CA HIS A 314 -6.93 30.17 -35.15
C HIS A 314 -7.67 31.46 -35.54
N ALA A 315 -7.90 32.33 -34.56
CA ALA A 315 -8.58 33.60 -34.79
C ALA A 315 -7.73 34.58 -35.62
N ALA A 316 -8.31 35.13 -36.68
CA ALA A 316 -7.77 36.27 -37.43
C ALA A 316 -8.90 37.10 -38.04
N GLY A 317 -8.81 38.43 -37.94
CA GLY A 317 -9.63 39.39 -38.71
C GLY A 317 -11.03 39.67 -38.15
N SER A 318 -11.17 40.80 -37.45
CA SER A 318 -12.45 41.45 -37.19
C SER A 318 -12.79 42.43 -38.32
N GLU A 319 -14.02 42.42 -38.86
CA GLU A 319 -14.73 43.62 -39.34
C GLU A 319 -16.24 43.36 -39.55
N THR A 320 -17.03 44.41 -39.86
CA THR A 320 -18.48 44.50 -39.52
C THR A 320 -19.44 44.64 -40.71
N PHE A 321 -20.68 44.13 -40.60
CA PHE A 321 -21.82 44.55 -41.45
C PHE A 321 -23.23 44.34 -40.82
N VAL A 322 -24.23 45.20 -41.16
CA VAL A 322 -25.50 45.52 -40.43
C VAL A 322 -26.48 46.27 -41.40
N PRO A 323 -27.86 46.38 -41.28
CA PRO A 323 -28.92 45.70 -40.46
C PRO A 323 -30.23 45.23 -41.19
N GLY A 324 -30.95 44.23 -40.62
CA GLY A 324 -32.44 44.10 -40.62
C GLY A 324 -33.23 43.97 -41.95
N PRO A 325 -34.60 44.05 -41.96
CA PRO A 325 -35.58 43.97 -40.86
C PRO A 325 -36.76 42.95 -41.09
N THR A 326 -37.81 42.99 -40.26
CA THR A 326 -38.94 42.01 -40.14
C THR A 326 -40.19 42.27 -41.02
N ILE A 327 -41.00 41.23 -41.32
CA ILE A 327 -42.48 41.26 -41.57
C ILE A 327 -43.09 39.83 -41.39
N ALA A 328 -44.43 39.66 -41.21
CA ALA A 328 -45.05 38.38 -40.77
C ALA A 328 -46.52 38.08 -41.22
N ALA A 329 -46.89 36.78 -41.17
CA ALA A 329 -48.26 36.17 -41.08
C ALA A 329 -49.23 36.32 -42.30
N PRO A 330 -50.49 35.76 -42.33
CA PRO A 330 -51.23 34.87 -41.39
C PRO A 330 -52.15 33.71 -41.95
N ALA A 331 -52.41 32.68 -41.10
CA ALA A 331 -53.67 31.98 -40.70
C ALA A 331 -54.79 31.35 -41.62
N GLU A 332 -55.57 30.41 -41.01
CA GLU A 332 -56.95 29.86 -41.30
C GLU A 332 -57.17 28.91 -42.54
N ALA A 333 -58.18 28.00 -42.67
CA ALA A 333 -59.21 27.24 -41.86
C ALA A 333 -60.01 26.28 -42.83
N ASP A 334 -60.91 25.30 -42.57
CA ASP A 334 -61.40 24.37 -41.49
C ASP A 334 -62.36 23.29 -42.16
N LEU A 335 -62.95 22.31 -41.42
CA LEU A 335 -64.32 21.69 -41.54
C LEU A 335 -64.51 20.14 -41.74
N ARG A 336 -64.87 19.45 -40.62
CA ARG A 336 -66.03 18.50 -40.37
C ARG A 336 -66.21 17.07 -41.01
N SER A 337 -65.97 16.02 -40.19
CA SER A 337 -66.86 14.90 -39.69
C SER A 337 -67.80 14.02 -40.61
N PRO A 338 -68.39 12.85 -40.18
CA PRO A 338 -68.24 11.99 -38.95
C PRO A 338 -68.22 10.41 -39.10
N SER A 339 -67.74 9.72 -38.05
CA SER A 339 -68.12 8.43 -37.32
C SER A 339 -69.06 7.33 -37.90
N PRO A 340 -69.22 6.10 -37.29
CA PRO A 340 -68.70 5.51 -36.02
C PRO A 340 -67.92 4.16 -36.21
N SER A 341 -67.53 3.30 -35.23
CA SER A 341 -67.91 3.07 -33.80
C SER A 341 -66.74 2.58 -32.89
N ALA A 342 -67.01 2.29 -31.61
CA ALA A 342 -66.04 2.18 -30.49
C ALA A 342 -66.30 0.91 -29.60
N PRO A 343 -65.85 0.73 -28.32
CA PRO A 343 -65.07 1.56 -27.35
C PRO A 343 -63.70 0.89 -26.99
N THR A 344 -62.95 1.04 -25.87
CA THR A 344 -62.94 1.71 -24.53
C THR A 344 -61.47 1.58 -24.02
N ALA A 345 -60.86 2.27 -23.04
CA ALA A 345 -60.98 3.51 -22.24
C ALA A 345 -59.56 3.74 -21.57
N ILE A 346 -59.02 4.89 -21.16
CA ILE A 346 -59.50 6.13 -20.49
C ILE A 346 -59.76 5.91 -18.96
N GLY A 347 -59.15 6.66 -18.02
CA GLY A 347 -58.25 7.83 -18.15
C GLY A 347 -57.72 8.41 -16.81
N SER A 348 -57.42 9.71 -16.78
CA SER A 348 -56.65 10.43 -15.74
C SER A 348 -57.46 11.44 -14.90
N ALA A 349 -56.94 11.91 -13.74
CA ALA A 349 -56.60 13.34 -13.47
C ALA A 349 -56.56 13.85 -11.99
N ARG A 350 -55.63 14.80 -11.75
CA ARG A 350 -55.72 16.01 -10.88
C ARG A 350 -55.67 15.94 -9.33
N ARG A 351 -55.61 17.15 -8.73
CA ARG A 351 -55.10 17.51 -7.37
C ARG A 351 -56.19 17.82 -6.32
N HIS A 352 -55.82 17.55 -5.05
CA HIS A 352 -56.10 18.31 -3.81
C HIS A 352 -57.50 18.38 -3.12
N ARG A 353 -57.44 18.00 -1.82
CA ARG A 353 -57.88 18.69 -0.58
C ARG A 353 -59.10 18.18 0.23
N GLN A 354 -58.75 17.84 1.49
CA GLN A 354 -59.48 17.97 2.78
C GLN A 354 -60.37 16.84 3.35
N HIS A 355 -59.90 16.33 4.52
CA HIS A 355 -60.59 15.79 5.71
C HIS A 355 -61.80 14.83 5.52
N ARG A 356 -61.76 13.58 6.03
CA ARG A 356 -61.68 13.24 7.47
C ARG A 356 -61.24 11.77 7.74
N ARG A 357 -60.56 11.57 8.88
CA ARG A 357 -60.42 10.36 9.74
C ARG A 357 -60.73 8.96 9.14
N GLY A 358 -59.72 8.09 9.04
CA GLY A 358 -59.90 6.64 8.78
C GLY A 358 -58.61 5.80 8.97
N ARG A 359 -58.58 4.98 10.02
CA ARG A 359 -57.51 4.05 10.49
C ARG A 359 -56.63 3.32 9.45
N LEU A 360 -55.32 3.35 9.73
CA LEU A 360 -54.31 2.24 9.81
C LEU A 360 -54.09 1.23 8.65
N ALA A 361 -52.79 1.12 8.31
CA ALA A 361 -52.02 -0.09 7.96
C ALA A 361 -52.40 -0.97 6.75
N ALA A 362 -51.52 -1.01 5.73
CA ALA A 362 -50.89 -2.23 5.16
C ALA A 362 -50.13 -1.95 3.83
N VAL A 363 -48.83 -1.59 3.88
CA VAL A 363 -47.92 -1.67 2.72
C VAL A 363 -46.52 -2.08 3.18
N ALA A 364 -46.29 -3.38 3.35
CA ALA A 364 -44.98 -3.95 3.72
C ALA A 364 -44.83 -5.41 3.19
N SER A 365 -45.35 -5.69 1.98
CA SER A 365 -45.51 -7.07 1.48
C SER A 365 -45.40 -7.20 -0.05
N ALA A 366 -44.53 -6.41 -0.68
CA ALA A 366 -44.32 -6.42 -2.14
C ALA A 366 -42.89 -6.80 -2.58
N PHE A 367 -41.85 -6.45 -1.81
CA PHE A 367 -40.45 -6.70 -2.20
C PHE A 367 -39.94 -8.13 -1.92
N VAL A 368 -40.54 -8.85 -0.96
CA VAL A 368 -40.05 -10.18 -0.52
C VAL A 368 -40.29 -11.28 -1.56
N LEU A 369 -41.37 -11.17 -2.37
CA LEU A 369 -41.74 -12.22 -3.34
C LEU A 369 -40.96 -12.17 -4.66
N ALA A 370 -40.22 -11.10 -4.95
CA ALA A 370 -39.39 -11.03 -6.15
C ALA A 370 -38.08 -11.84 -6.02
N LEU A 371 -37.52 -11.97 -4.80
CA LEU A 371 -36.25 -12.66 -4.56
C LEU A 371 -36.38 -14.20 -4.57
N ILE A 372 -37.54 -14.73 -4.16
CA ILE A 372 -37.75 -16.19 -4.03
C ILE A 372 -37.82 -16.88 -5.41
N ALA A 373 -38.19 -16.16 -6.47
CA ALA A 373 -38.28 -16.71 -7.83
C ALA A 373 -36.93 -16.98 -8.51
N ALA A 374 -35.83 -16.42 -8.00
CA ALA A 374 -34.51 -16.54 -8.63
C ALA A 374 -33.73 -17.82 -8.27
N ALA A 375 -34.11 -18.54 -7.21
CA ALA A 375 -33.35 -19.68 -6.68
C ALA A 375 -33.52 -21.01 -7.46
N ALA A 376 -34.49 -21.09 -8.37
CA ALA A 376 -34.91 -22.36 -8.99
C ALA A 376 -33.93 -23.06 -9.98
N PRO A 377 -33.03 -22.39 -10.72
CA PRO A 377 -32.19 -23.05 -11.74
C PRO A 377 -30.84 -23.59 -11.22
N LEU A 378 -30.53 -23.43 -9.92
CA LEU A 378 -29.22 -23.78 -9.34
C LEU A 378 -28.92 -25.30 -9.27
N LEU A 379 -29.91 -26.17 -9.50
CA LEU A 379 -29.82 -27.62 -9.29
C LEU A 379 -29.34 -28.45 -10.51
N LEU A 380 -28.84 -27.81 -11.57
CA LEU A 380 -28.30 -28.50 -12.76
C LEU A 380 -26.89 -28.02 -13.17
N ARG A 381 -26.02 -27.80 -12.18
CA ARG A 381 -24.56 -27.67 -12.40
C ARG A 381 -23.91 -29.04 -12.40
N GLY A 382 -23.36 -29.46 -13.56
CA GLY A 382 -22.49 -30.63 -13.64
C GLY A 382 -21.18 -30.37 -12.90
N HIS A 383 -21.00 -30.99 -11.73
CA HIS A 383 -19.79 -30.81 -10.93
C HIS A 383 -18.63 -31.60 -11.57
N GLY A 384 -17.50 -30.93 -11.81
CA GLY A 384 -16.24 -31.59 -12.12
C GLY A 384 -15.74 -32.40 -10.92
N GLY A 385 -14.84 -33.37 -11.17
CA GLY A 385 -14.23 -34.14 -10.09
C GLY A 385 -13.34 -33.26 -9.20
N THR A 386 -13.40 -33.46 -7.88
CA THR A 386 -12.50 -32.78 -6.94
C THR A 386 -11.08 -33.33 -7.07
N VAL A 387 -10.08 -32.45 -7.16
CA VAL A 387 -8.66 -32.81 -7.11
C VAL A 387 -7.96 -31.96 -6.06
N THR A 388 -7.58 -32.58 -4.94
CA THR A 388 -6.97 -31.85 -3.82
C THR A 388 -5.52 -31.49 -4.14
N VAL A 389 -5.25 -30.18 -4.24
CA VAL A 389 -3.89 -29.62 -4.15
C VAL A 389 -3.58 -29.35 -2.67
N ARG A 390 -2.37 -29.66 -2.20
CA ARG A 390 -1.90 -29.36 -0.82
C ARG A 390 -2.05 -27.88 -0.46
N PRO A 391 -2.25 -27.53 0.83
CA PRO A 391 -2.23 -26.14 1.28
C PRO A 391 -0.88 -25.48 0.96
N ASN A 392 -0.90 -24.16 0.74
CA ASN A 392 0.27 -23.36 0.38
C ASN A 392 0.99 -23.94 -0.85
N GLY A 393 0.20 -24.31 -1.86
CA GLY A 393 0.67 -25.01 -3.05
C GLY A 393 0.25 -24.30 -4.33
N LEU A 394 0.93 -24.67 -5.41
CA LEU A 394 0.63 -24.30 -6.78
C LEU A 394 0.11 -25.55 -7.51
N GLY A 395 -1.06 -25.44 -8.13
CA GLY A 395 -1.58 -26.45 -9.05
C GLY A 395 -1.48 -25.99 -10.50
N MET A 396 -1.15 -26.90 -11.41
CA MET A 396 -1.28 -26.68 -12.86
C MET A 396 -2.51 -27.42 -13.36
N LEU A 397 -3.39 -26.78 -14.13
CA LEU A 397 -4.50 -27.45 -14.80
C LEU A 397 -4.02 -28.24 -16.02
N SER A 398 -4.74 -29.31 -16.36
CA SER A 398 -4.56 -30.04 -17.62
C SER A 398 -4.98 -29.18 -18.81
N ALA A 399 -4.36 -29.41 -19.98
CA ALA A 399 -4.63 -28.67 -21.22
C ALA A 399 -6.08 -28.81 -21.77
N ASP A 400 -6.91 -29.70 -21.21
CA ASP A 400 -8.35 -29.80 -21.49
C ASP A 400 -9.23 -29.08 -20.45
N GLY A 401 -8.64 -28.49 -19.41
CA GLY A 401 -9.32 -27.73 -18.37
C GLY A 401 -10.21 -28.58 -17.46
N ARG A 402 -9.81 -29.81 -17.12
CA ARG A 402 -10.67 -30.77 -16.38
C ARG A 402 -10.02 -31.50 -15.21
N ALA A 403 -8.70 -31.46 -15.07
CA ALA A 403 -7.97 -32.04 -13.94
C ALA A 403 -6.82 -31.11 -13.53
N VAL A 404 -6.25 -31.37 -12.36
CA VAL A 404 -4.93 -30.82 -11.99
C VAL A 404 -3.87 -31.80 -12.50
N ALA A 405 -2.97 -31.32 -13.34
CA ALA A 405 -1.90 -32.10 -13.96
C ALA A 405 -0.68 -32.26 -13.04
N SER A 406 -0.43 -31.29 -12.15
CA SER A 406 0.70 -31.31 -11.21
C SER A 406 0.46 -30.42 -9.99
N GLU A 407 1.24 -30.68 -8.94
CA GLU A 407 1.30 -29.90 -7.70
C GLU A 407 2.76 -29.57 -7.38
N LEU A 408 3.01 -28.32 -6.95
CA LEU A 408 4.25 -27.88 -6.32
C LEU A 408 3.91 -27.22 -4.96
N ALA A 409 4.46 -27.73 -3.86
CA ALA A 409 4.31 -27.10 -2.55
C ALA A 409 5.31 -25.95 -2.37
N LEU A 410 4.88 -24.88 -1.67
CA LEU A 410 5.72 -23.78 -1.20
C LEU A 410 5.91 -23.89 0.31
N ASP A 411 6.92 -23.21 0.86
CA ASP A 411 7.19 -23.13 2.29
C ASP A 411 6.39 -22.02 3.01
N ALA A 412 5.88 -21.02 2.29
CA ALA A 412 4.99 -19.96 2.81
C ALA A 412 3.67 -19.83 2.01
N PRO A 413 2.62 -19.18 2.56
CA PRO A 413 1.36 -18.99 1.85
C PRO A 413 1.53 -18.10 0.60
N PRO A 414 1.07 -18.54 -0.59
CA PRO A 414 1.17 -17.71 -1.80
C PRO A 414 0.19 -16.52 -1.77
N GLY A 415 0.60 -15.42 -2.40
CA GLY A 415 -0.22 -14.25 -2.73
C GLY A 415 -0.70 -14.30 -4.18
N GLN A 416 -0.28 -13.33 -5.00
CA GLN A 416 -0.59 -13.24 -6.43
C GLN A 416 0.35 -14.10 -7.29
N LEU A 417 -0.09 -14.46 -8.50
CA LEU A 417 0.69 -15.15 -9.53
C LEU A 417 0.87 -14.28 -10.77
N ALA A 418 2.03 -14.39 -11.42
CA ALA A 418 2.25 -13.88 -12.78
C ALA A 418 3.12 -14.84 -13.59
N ALA A 419 2.86 -14.96 -14.90
CA ALA A 419 3.70 -15.69 -15.84
C ALA A 419 4.51 -14.72 -16.70
N GLY A 420 5.78 -15.01 -16.95
CA GLY A 420 6.62 -14.19 -17.83
C GLY A 420 8.12 -14.49 -17.71
N GLY A 421 8.86 -14.18 -18.78
CA GLY A 421 10.30 -14.44 -18.83
C GLY A 421 10.66 -15.93 -18.83
N GLY A 422 9.78 -16.80 -19.34
CA GLY A 422 9.95 -18.26 -19.31
C GLY A 422 9.86 -18.84 -17.89
N SER A 423 9.08 -18.21 -17.00
CA SER A 423 8.91 -18.64 -15.61
C SER A 423 7.54 -18.24 -15.07
N LEU A 424 7.03 -19.04 -14.14
CA LEU A 424 5.91 -18.65 -13.27
C LEU A 424 6.50 -17.96 -12.02
N TRP A 425 5.82 -16.94 -11.52
CA TRP A 425 6.21 -16.18 -10.34
C TRP A 425 5.07 -16.16 -9.34
N ALA A 426 5.39 -16.30 -8.05
CA ALA A 426 4.42 -16.27 -6.96
C ALA A 426 4.93 -15.38 -5.82
N THR A 427 4.14 -14.40 -5.37
CA THR A 427 4.46 -13.63 -4.15
C THR A 427 4.12 -14.41 -2.89
N SER A 428 4.68 -14.04 -1.75
CA SER A 428 4.20 -14.43 -0.42
C SER A 428 4.20 -13.22 0.52
N PRO A 429 3.04 -12.60 0.78
CA PRO A 429 2.93 -11.41 1.62
C PRO A 429 3.47 -11.63 3.04
N GLU A 430 3.22 -12.80 3.64
CA GLU A 430 3.59 -13.13 5.02
C GLU A 430 5.05 -13.56 5.21
N ALA A 431 5.77 -13.83 4.12
CA ALA A 431 7.20 -14.21 4.16
C ALA A 431 8.12 -13.19 3.46
N HIS A 432 7.56 -12.10 2.92
CA HIS A 432 8.31 -11.00 2.27
C HIS A 432 9.22 -11.49 1.12
N VAL A 433 8.76 -12.52 0.39
CA VAL A 433 9.50 -13.18 -0.71
C VAL A 433 8.69 -13.32 -1.98
N VAL A 434 9.40 -13.54 -3.08
CA VAL A 434 8.87 -13.96 -4.37
C VAL A 434 9.58 -15.24 -4.80
N TYR A 435 8.79 -16.25 -5.16
CA TYR A 435 9.28 -17.50 -5.74
C TYR A 435 9.33 -17.39 -7.26
N ARG A 436 10.44 -17.83 -7.86
CA ARG A 436 10.54 -18.11 -9.30
C ARG A 436 10.41 -19.60 -9.54
N ILE A 437 9.38 -20.00 -10.27
CA ILE A 437 9.09 -21.39 -10.62
C ILE A 437 9.40 -21.62 -12.10
N ASP A 438 10.10 -22.71 -12.39
CA ASP A 438 10.22 -23.26 -13.75
C ASP A 438 8.96 -24.08 -14.06
N PRO A 439 8.13 -23.70 -15.04
CA PRO A 439 6.89 -24.40 -15.36
C PRO A 439 7.12 -25.77 -16.02
N ALA A 440 8.28 -25.99 -16.65
CA ALA A 440 8.62 -27.24 -17.33
C ALA A 440 9.20 -28.30 -16.38
N THR A 441 10.05 -27.91 -15.42
CA THR A 441 10.52 -28.84 -14.37
C THR A 441 9.66 -28.84 -13.10
N GLN A 442 8.71 -27.91 -13.00
CA GLN A 442 7.71 -27.77 -11.93
C GLN A 442 8.35 -27.64 -10.54
N ARG A 443 9.34 -26.73 -10.45
CA ARG A 443 10.17 -26.52 -9.25
C ARG A 443 10.40 -25.04 -8.98
N VAL A 444 10.44 -24.69 -7.69
CA VAL A 444 11.03 -23.42 -7.24
C VAL A 444 12.52 -23.44 -7.62
N THR A 445 12.91 -22.51 -8.48
CA THR A 445 14.30 -22.29 -8.91
C THR A 445 15.03 -21.32 -8.00
N GLN A 446 14.29 -20.37 -7.41
CA GLN A 446 14.81 -19.33 -6.52
C GLN A 446 13.68 -18.85 -5.59
N SER A 447 14.03 -18.52 -4.35
CA SER A 447 13.26 -17.62 -3.48
C SER A 447 14.03 -16.30 -3.35
N ILE A 448 13.34 -15.17 -3.46
CA ILE A 448 13.93 -13.82 -3.54
C ILE A 448 13.26 -12.94 -2.50
N SER A 449 14.01 -12.48 -1.49
CA SER A 449 13.52 -11.49 -0.53
C SER A 449 13.29 -10.14 -1.21
N VAL A 450 12.15 -9.52 -0.89
CA VAL A 450 11.73 -8.18 -1.35
C VAL A 450 11.35 -7.34 -0.12
N GLY A 451 10.54 -6.29 -0.28
CA GLY A 451 10.03 -5.52 0.85
C GLY A 451 8.87 -6.19 1.58
N GLY A 452 8.45 -5.58 2.69
CA GLY A 452 7.35 -6.04 3.54
C GLY A 452 6.00 -6.11 2.82
N GLY A 453 5.34 -7.26 2.93
CA GLY A 453 4.02 -7.48 2.35
C GLY A 453 4.04 -7.54 0.82
N ALA A 454 4.84 -8.45 0.26
CA ALA A 454 4.90 -8.75 -1.17
C ALA A 454 3.51 -9.19 -1.69
N ASP A 455 2.74 -8.26 -2.25
CA ASP A 455 1.32 -8.43 -2.58
C ASP A 455 1.17 -8.67 -4.09
N GLY A 456 1.11 -7.60 -4.88
CA GLY A 456 0.98 -7.65 -6.35
C GLY A 456 2.29 -7.85 -7.11
N ILE A 457 2.22 -8.48 -8.28
CA ILE A 457 3.37 -8.76 -9.16
C ILE A 457 3.02 -8.68 -10.65
N ALA A 458 3.89 -8.06 -11.45
CA ALA A 458 3.84 -8.10 -12.91
C ALA A 458 5.22 -8.32 -13.53
N ILE A 459 5.27 -8.97 -14.71
CA ILE A 459 6.51 -9.26 -15.44
C ILE A 459 6.57 -8.43 -16.72
N GLY A 460 7.70 -7.75 -16.96
CA GLY A 460 7.93 -7.03 -18.21
C GLY A 460 9.13 -6.08 -18.16
N TYR A 461 9.53 -5.55 -19.32
CA TYR A 461 10.75 -4.72 -19.49
C TYR A 461 12.04 -5.38 -18.95
N GLY A 462 12.14 -6.71 -19.06
CA GLY A 462 13.29 -7.48 -18.56
C GLY A 462 13.30 -7.68 -17.03
N SER A 463 12.23 -7.33 -16.32
CA SER A 463 12.16 -7.41 -14.85
C SER A 463 10.84 -7.98 -14.35
N ALA A 464 10.84 -8.52 -13.13
CA ALA A 464 9.64 -8.69 -12.33
C ALA A 464 9.49 -7.47 -11.39
N TRP A 465 8.28 -6.96 -11.27
CA TRP A 465 7.95 -5.75 -10.52
C TRP A 465 6.96 -6.12 -9.42
N VAL A 466 7.34 -5.89 -8.17
CA VAL A 466 6.65 -6.46 -7.00
C VAL A 466 6.26 -5.35 -6.04
N ALA A 467 4.98 -5.24 -5.71
CA ALA A 467 4.47 -4.26 -4.75
C ALA A 467 4.62 -4.77 -3.32
N ASN A 468 5.29 -3.96 -2.48
CA ASN A 468 5.56 -4.22 -1.07
C ASN A 468 4.58 -3.37 -0.24
N ALA A 469 3.40 -3.93 0.03
CA ALA A 469 2.23 -3.20 0.53
C ALA A 469 2.38 -2.62 1.94
N LEU A 470 3.32 -3.14 2.74
CA LEU A 470 3.60 -2.64 4.10
C LEU A 470 4.73 -1.60 4.13
N ASP A 471 5.60 -1.60 3.11
CA ASP A 471 6.79 -0.73 3.04
C ASP A 471 6.54 0.58 2.28
N GLY A 472 5.50 0.66 1.45
CA GLY A 472 5.30 1.78 0.53
C GLY A 472 6.27 1.76 -0.66
N THR A 473 6.69 0.57 -1.12
CA THR A 473 7.71 0.43 -2.17
C THR A 473 7.35 -0.60 -3.24
N VAL A 474 8.05 -0.55 -4.38
CA VAL A 474 8.08 -1.60 -5.39
C VAL A 474 9.51 -2.08 -5.60
N SER A 475 9.74 -3.39 -5.47
CA SER A 475 11.03 -4.02 -5.78
C SER A 475 11.08 -4.42 -7.25
N ARG A 476 12.16 -4.02 -7.94
CA ARG A 476 12.50 -4.46 -9.30
C ARG A 476 13.48 -5.62 -9.23
N ILE A 477 13.06 -6.80 -9.68
CA ILE A 477 13.91 -7.99 -9.79
C ILE A 477 14.33 -8.18 -11.25
N ASP A 478 15.63 -8.27 -11.52
CA ASP A 478 16.13 -8.59 -12.86
C ASP A 478 15.93 -10.08 -13.22
N LEU A 479 15.38 -10.36 -14.41
CA LEU A 479 15.02 -11.71 -14.84
C LEU A 479 16.23 -12.58 -15.23
N ALA A 480 17.42 -12.00 -15.45
CA ALA A 480 18.64 -12.75 -15.78
C ALA A 480 19.41 -13.19 -14.52
N THR A 481 19.49 -12.34 -13.51
CA THR A 481 20.31 -12.52 -12.29
C THR A 481 19.52 -12.95 -11.05
N ASN A 482 18.18 -12.83 -11.07
CA ASN A 482 17.30 -13.04 -9.91
C ASN A 482 17.62 -12.15 -8.70
N ARG A 483 18.21 -10.96 -8.93
CA ARG A 483 18.51 -9.98 -7.88
C ARG A 483 17.51 -8.83 -7.92
N VAL A 484 17.13 -8.33 -6.74
CA VAL A 484 16.54 -6.99 -6.62
C VAL A 484 17.62 -5.99 -7.05
N VAL A 485 17.35 -5.23 -8.11
CA VAL A 485 18.27 -4.23 -8.68
C VAL A 485 17.93 -2.81 -8.24
N ASP A 486 16.67 -2.53 -7.90
CA ASP A 486 16.24 -1.31 -7.23
C ASP A 486 14.98 -1.55 -6.37
N THR A 487 14.73 -0.67 -5.40
CA THR A 487 13.52 -0.64 -4.57
C THR A 487 12.99 0.80 -4.55
N ILE A 488 11.91 1.02 -5.29
CA ILE A 488 11.38 2.33 -5.65
C ILE A 488 10.28 2.71 -4.66
N GLY A 489 10.35 3.89 -4.05
CA GLY A 489 9.27 4.41 -3.20
C GLY A 489 8.03 4.78 -4.03
N VAL A 490 6.86 4.22 -3.68
CA VAL A 490 5.58 4.45 -4.36
C VAL A 490 4.43 4.49 -3.35
N GLY A 491 3.93 5.70 -3.10
CA GLY A 491 2.73 5.92 -2.28
C GLY A 491 2.88 5.51 -0.81
N SER A 492 1.82 4.91 -0.28
CA SER A 492 1.61 4.59 1.14
C SER A 492 1.21 3.12 1.38
N ALA A 493 0.50 2.49 0.45
CA ALA A 493 0.28 1.04 0.39
C ALA A 493 0.10 0.58 -1.08
N PRO A 494 1.19 0.30 -1.83
CA PRO A 494 1.13 -0.23 -3.18
C PRO A 494 0.66 -1.70 -3.14
N THR A 495 -0.40 -2.08 -3.87
CA THR A 495 -0.99 -3.43 -3.74
C THR A 495 -1.13 -4.22 -5.03
N ALA A 496 -1.22 -3.55 -6.17
CA ALA A 496 -1.30 -4.20 -7.49
C ALA A 496 -0.36 -3.53 -8.48
N VAL A 497 0.22 -4.33 -9.37
CA VAL A 497 1.19 -3.88 -10.39
C VAL A 497 0.73 -4.36 -11.76
N ALA A 498 0.84 -3.51 -12.79
CA ALA A 498 0.60 -3.90 -14.18
C ALA A 498 1.61 -3.25 -15.12
N VAL A 499 1.97 -3.95 -16.20
CA VAL A 499 2.98 -3.51 -17.17
C VAL A 499 2.31 -3.26 -18.53
N GLY A 500 2.54 -2.09 -19.11
CA GLY A 500 2.08 -1.76 -20.46
C GLY A 500 2.14 -0.27 -20.80
N GLU A 501 1.84 0.09 -22.06
CA GLU A 501 1.82 1.48 -22.56
C GLU A 501 3.14 2.25 -22.40
N GLY A 502 4.26 1.51 -22.25
CA GLY A 502 5.60 2.05 -22.03
C GLY A 502 5.88 2.46 -20.58
N SER A 503 5.15 1.91 -19.60
CA SER A 503 5.37 2.20 -18.17
C SER A 503 5.00 1.00 -17.29
N VAL A 504 5.47 1.02 -16.05
CA VAL A 504 4.96 0.16 -14.98
C VAL A 504 3.95 0.99 -14.18
N TRP A 505 2.78 0.42 -13.93
CA TRP A 505 1.68 1.06 -13.23
C TRP A 505 1.48 0.35 -11.89
N VAL A 506 1.22 1.11 -10.83
CA VAL A 506 1.09 0.60 -9.47
C VAL A 506 -0.10 1.27 -8.78
N ALA A 507 -1.00 0.48 -8.18
CA ALA A 507 -2.10 1.01 -7.39
C ALA A 507 -1.67 1.26 -5.94
N ASP A 508 -1.60 2.52 -5.48
CA ASP A 508 -1.58 2.84 -4.05
C ASP A 508 -3.03 2.94 -3.56
N ALA A 509 -3.44 1.90 -2.84
CA ALA A 509 -4.82 1.75 -2.39
C ALA A 509 -5.16 2.61 -1.16
N THR A 510 -4.14 3.14 -0.46
CA THR A 510 -4.31 3.95 0.76
C THR A 510 -4.17 5.43 0.45
N GLY A 511 -3.27 5.80 -0.47
CA GLY A 511 -3.16 7.14 -1.04
C GLY A 511 -4.24 7.48 -2.07
N GLY A 512 -4.87 6.46 -2.68
CA GLY A 512 -5.92 6.66 -3.69
C GLY A 512 -5.40 7.04 -5.07
N THR A 513 -4.18 6.60 -5.39
CA THR A 513 -3.45 7.00 -6.59
C THR A 513 -3.05 5.80 -7.45
N LEU A 514 -2.92 6.07 -8.76
CA LEU A 514 -2.26 5.20 -9.72
C LEU A 514 -0.87 5.79 -10.00
N GLU A 515 0.15 5.19 -9.42
CA GLU A 515 1.55 5.57 -9.58
C GLU A 515 2.11 5.00 -10.90
N ARG A 516 2.94 5.79 -11.59
CA ARG A 516 3.51 5.47 -12.90
C ARG A 516 5.04 5.54 -12.85
N ILE A 517 5.70 4.40 -13.00
CA ILE A 517 7.16 4.27 -13.02
C ILE A 517 7.65 4.14 -14.48
N ASP A 518 8.75 4.84 -14.80
CA ASP A 518 9.53 4.61 -16.02
C ASP A 518 10.48 3.38 -15.84
N PRO A 519 10.25 2.26 -16.54
CA PRO A 519 11.08 1.06 -16.43
C PRO A 519 12.51 1.24 -16.97
N ALA A 520 12.79 2.33 -17.69
CA ALA A 520 14.13 2.65 -18.16
C ALA A 520 14.96 3.41 -17.11
N THR A 521 14.35 4.15 -16.17
CA THR A 521 15.09 4.99 -15.20
C THR A 521 14.77 4.72 -13.73
N ASP A 522 13.85 3.78 -13.45
CA ASP A 522 13.41 3.41 -12.10
C ASP A 522 12.84 4.59 -11.30
N ARG A 523 12.32 5.59 -12.02
CA ARG A 523 11.68 6.77 -11.43
C ARG A 523 10.17 6.69 -11.51
N LEU A 524 9.54 7.06 -10.41
CA LEU A 524 8.18 7.58 -10.43
C LEU A 524 8.13 8.84 -11.31
N ILE A 525 7.37 8.79 -12.40
CA ILE A 525 7.23 9.88 -13.39
C ILE A 525 5.86 10.58 -13.33
N ALA A 526 4.84 9.94 -12.76
CA ALA A 526 3.56 10.57 -12.44
C ALA A 526 2.85 9.83 -11.29
N SER A 527 2.13 10.58 -10.46
CA SER A 527 1.11 10.08 -9.54
C SER A 527 -0.25 10.57 -10.04
N VAL A 528 -1.21 9.68 -10.23
CA VAL A 528 -2.54 9.99 -10.76
C VAL A 528 -3.59 9.79 -9.68
N SER A 529 -4.17 10.88 -9.16
CA SER A 529 -5.29 10.82 -8.22
C SER A 529 -6.54 10.21 -8.87
N LEU A 530 -7.16 9.25 -8.21
CA LEU A 530 -8.33 8.54 -8.70
C LEU A 530 -9.65 9.11 -8.12
N SER A 531 -10.79 8.70 -8.68
CA SER A 531 -12.13 9.04 -8.18
C SER A 531 -12.60 8.14 -7.02
N SER A 532 -11.91 7.02 -6.80
CA SER A 532 -12.18 6.05 -5.74
C SER A 532 -10.94 5.19 -5.43
N PRO A 533 -10.81 4.61 -4.21
CA PRO A 533 -9.63 3.85 -3.83
C PRO A 533 -9.41 2.64 -4.76
N PRO A 534 -8.21 2.43 -5.31
CA PRO A 534 -7.93 1.31 -6.20
C PRO A 534 -7.77 0.00 -5.42
N PHE A 535 -7.95 -1.13 -6.10
CA PHE A 535 -7.71 -2.46 -5.53
C PHE A 535 -6.79 -3.32 -6.41
N ASP A 536 -7.15 -3.50 -7.69
CA ASP A 536 -6.38 -4.26 -8.70
C ASP A 536 -6.38 -3.54 -10.06
N ILE A 537 -5.38 -3.82 -10.91
CA ILE A 537 -5.12 -3.10 -12.17
C ILE A 537 -4.72 -3.99 -13.35
N ALA A 538 -5.18 -3.63 -14.55
CA ALA A 538 -4.76 -4.25 -15.81
C ALA A 538 -4.55 -3.19 -16.91
N VAL A 539 -3.54 -3.36 -17.76
CA VAL A 539 -3.29 -2.47 -18.91
C VAL A 539 -3.78 -3.14 -20.21
N PHE A 540 -4.69 -2.50 -20.94
CA PHE A 540 -5.25 -3.04 -22.18
C PHE A 540 -5.94 -1.99 -23.06
N ALA A 541 -5.74 -2.12 -24.38
CA ALA A 541 -6.47 -1.36 -25.41
C ALA A 541 -6.42 0.17 -25.23
N GLY A 542 -5.22 0.73 -25.02
CA GLY A 542 -5.01 2.18 -24.87
C GLY A 542 -5.45 2.74 -23.52
N ALA A 543 -5.59 1.89 -22.50
CA ALA A 543 -6.12 2.25 -21.18
C ALA A 543 -5.52 1.42 -20.05
N VAL A 544 -5.41 2.03 -18.86
CA VAL A 544 -5.26 1.32 -17.60
C VAL A 544 -6.65 1.16 -16.99
N TRP A 545 -7.01 -0.06 -16.60
CA TRP A 545 -8.29 -0.42 -16.00
C TRP A 545 -8.06 -0.68 -14.53
N VAL A 546 -8.79 0.02 -13.65
CA VAL A 546 -8.54 0.04 -12.20
C VAL A 546 -9.82 -0.32 -11.47
N THR A 547 -9.83 -1.39 -10.67
CA THR A 547 -11.00 -1.75 -9.85
C THR A 547 -11.08 -0.88 -8.59
N SER A 548 -12.30 -0.55 -8.16
CA SER A 548 -12.55 0.01 -6.82
C SER A 548 -13.62 -0.79 -6.08
N GLN A 549 -13.19 -1.53 -5.06
CA GLN A 549 -14.05 -2.42 -4.27
C GLN A 549 -15.13 -1.65 -3.47
N SER A 550 -14.85 -0.41 -3.07
CA SER A 550 -15.81 0.44 -2.34
C SER A 550 -16.85 1.09 -3.26
N ALA A 551 -16.47 1.50 -4.47
CA ALA A 551 -17.37 2.16 -5.42
C ALA A 551 -18.23 1.18 -6.24
N ASN A 552 -17.85 -0.12 -6.29
CA ASN A 552 -18.42 -1.12 -7.21
C ASN A 552 -18.23 -0.73 -8.68
N GLN A 553 -17.03 -0.23 -9.00
CA GLN A 553 -16.69 0.35 -10.30
C GLN A 553 -15.34 -0.14 -10.83
N VAL A 554 -15.16 0.01 -12.13
CA VAL A 554 -13.86 0.02 -12.79
C VAL A 554 -13.64 1.38 -13.46
N LEU A 555 -12.53 2.01 -13.13
CA LEU A 555 -12.08 3.27 -13.71
C LEU A 555 -11.26 2.97 -14.97
N ARG A 556 -11.50 3.72 -16.05
CA ARG A 556 -10.70 3.65 -17.28
C ARG A 556 -9.79 4.87 -17.39
N VAL A 557 -8.51 4.71 -17.06
CA VAL A 557 -7.50 5.78 -17.04
C VAL A 557 -6.75 5.83 -18.37
N ASN A 558 -6.52 7.04 -18.90
CA ASN A 558 -5.70 7.27 -20.08
C ASN A 558 -4.20 7.16 -19.72
N PRO A 559 -3.41 6.29 -20.39
CA PRO A 559 -2.02 6.02 -20.01
C PRO A 559 -1.04 7.13 -20.46
N VAL A 560 -1.48 8.06 -21.31
CA VAL A 560 -0.70 9.23 -21.71
C VAL A 560 -0.97 10.36 -20.74
N THR A 561 -2.23 10.78 -20.57
CA THR A 561 -2.60 11.99 -19.81
C THR A 561 -2.85 11.78 -18.33
N GLY A 562 -3.05 10.53 -17.87
CA GLY A 562 -3.49 10.23 -16.50
C GLY A 562 -4.97 10.52 -16.23
N ASN A 563 -5.72 11.11 -17.17
CA ASN A 563 -7.13 11.42 -16.92
C ASN A 563 -7.98 10.16 -16.86
N ILE A 564 -8.89 10.09 -15.88
CA ILE A 564 -10.01 9.15 -15.90
C ILE A 564 -10.92 9.52 -17.07
N THR A 565 -11.24 8.54 -17.92
CA THR A 565 -12.04 8.72 -19.13
C THR A 565 -13.47 8.18 -18.98
N GLN A 566 -13.66 7.15 -18.15
CA GLN A 566 -14.96 6.52 -17.86
C GLN A 566 -14.93 5.89 -16.46
N ASP A 567 -15.99 6.11 -15.68
CA ASP A 567 -16.30 5.33 -14.47
C ASP A 567 -17.37 4.29 -14.83
N ILE A 568 -17.08 3.00 -14.68
CA ILE A 568 -17.93 1.90 -15.19
C ILE A 568 -18.43 1.06 -14.02
N ALA A 569 -19.73 1.13 -13.72
CA ALA A 569 -20.35 0.30 -12.69
C ALA A 569 -20.29 -1.20 -13.06
N VAL A 570 -19.94 -2.03 -12.08
CA VAL A 570 -19.83 -3.51 -12.18
C VAL A 570 -20.60 -4.18 -11.02
N GLY A 571 -20.35 -5.46 -10.75
CA GLY A 571 -20.94 -6.16 -9.61
C GLY A 571 -20.39 -5.70 -8.24
N GLY A 572 -20.93 -6.29 -7.18
CA GLY A 572 -20.60 -5.96 -5.80
C GLY A 572 -19.15 -6.31 -5.42
N GLY A 573 -18.39 -5.30 -5.03
CA GLY A 573 -17.02 -5.43 -4.53
C GLY A 573 -16.04 -6.04 -5.52
N PRO A 574 -15.69 -5.35 -6.62
CA PRO A 574 -14.71 -5.83 -7.58
C PRO A 574 -13.33 -6.01 -6.93
N THR A 575 -12.73 -7.18 -7.15
CA THR A 575 -11.51 -7.68 -6.48
C THR A 575 -10.37 -8.03 -7.42
N ALA A 576 -10.65 -8.36 -8.68
CA ALA A 576 -9.61 -8.59 -9.69
C ALA A 576 -10.06 -8.17 -11.09
N VAL A 577 -9.13 -7.75 -11.94
CA VAL A 577 -9.36 -7.38 -13.34
C VAL A 577 -8.33 -8.02 -14.27
N VAL A 578 -8.79 -8.63 -15.36
CA VAL A 578 -7.91 -9.16 -16.42
C VAL A 578 -8.46 -8.83 -17.80
N ALA A 579 -7.57 -8.56 -18.75
CA ALA A 579 -7.93 -8.39 -20.16
C ALA A 579 -7.72 -9.67 -20.95
N GLY A 580 -8.69 -10.04 -21.79
CA GLY A 580 -8.56 -11.22 -22.63
C GLY A 580 -9.79 -11.54 -23.47
N ASN A 581 -9.59 -12.31 -24.54
CA ASN A 581 -10.66 -12.77 -25.44
C ASN A 581 -11.57 -11.64 -25.98
N GLY A 582 -11.03 -10.42 -26.11
CA GLY A 582 -11.76 -9.24 -26.59
C GLY A 582 -12.66 -8.55 -25.56
N SER A 583 -12.52 -8.84 -24.26
CA SER A 583 -13.22 -8.12 -23.18
C SER A 583 -12.26 -7.83 -22.01
N VAL A 584 -12.64 -6.89 -21.15
CA VAL A 584 -12.04 -6.74 -19.81
C VAL A 584 -12.96 -7.44 -18.81
N TRP A 585 -12.41 -8.30 -17.97
CA TRP A 585 -13.15 -9.18 -17.09
C TRP A 585 -12.87 -8.80 -15.64
N VAL A 586 -13.91 -8.74 -14.81
CA VAL A 586 -13.85 -8.19 -13.45
C VAL A 586 -14.52 -9.17 -12.49
N ALA A 587 -13.79 -9.66 -11.49
CA ALA A 587 -14.33 -10.52 -10.44
C ALA A 587 -15.00 -9.66 -9.36
N ASN A 588 -16.23 -9.98 -9.00
CA ASN A 588 -17.03 -9.23 -8.03
C ASN A 588 -17.31 -10.11 -6.80
N SER A 589 -16.50 -9.91 -5.75
CA SER A 589 -16.44 -10.80 -4.58
C SER A 589 -17.74 -10.88 -3.76
N ARG A 590 -18.48 -9.77 -3.65
CA ARG A 590 -19.61 -9.63 -2.70
C ARG A 590 -20.94 -10.14 -3.25
N ASP A 591 -21.09 -10.23 -4.57
CA ASP A 591 -22.28 -10.80 -5.24
C ASP A 591 -22.01 -12.13 -5.98
N SER A 592 -20.76 -12.62 -5.95
CA SER A 592 -20.32 -13.85 -6.63
C SER A 592 -20.59 -13.83 -8.14
N THR A 593 -20.23 -12.72 -8.79
CA THR A 593 -20.31 -12.57 -10.26
C THR A 593 -18.98 -12.22 -10.90
N VAL A 594 -18.90 -12.39 -12.23
CA VAL A 594 -17.87 -11.80 -13.08
C VAL A 594 -18.52 -10.89 -14.10
N SER A 595 -18.11 -9.62 -14.15
CA SER A 595 -18.55 -8.65 -15.16
C SER A 595 -17.62 -8.66 -16.37
N ALA A 596 -18.18 -8.70 -17.57
CA ALA A 596 -17.46 -8.63 -18.84
C ALA A 596 -17.70 -7.27 -19.49
N ILE A 597 -16.71 -6.39 -19.50
CA ILE A 597 -16.73 -5.04 -20.09
C ILE A 597 -16.28 -5.10 -21.55
N ASP A 598 -17.01 -4.41 -22.42
CA ASP A 598 -16.59 -4.11 -23.78
C ASP A 598 -15.59 -2.92 -23.76
N PRO A 599 -14.32 -3.09 -24.18
CA PRO A 599 -13.29 -2.05 -24.09
C PRO A 599 -13.44 -0.93 -25.13
N ARG A 600 -14.23 -1.15 -26.20
CA ARG A 600 -14.55 -0.11 -27.19
C ARG A 600 -15.68 0.77 -26.69
N ARG A 601 -16.71 0.18 -26.08
CA ARG A 601 -17.89 0.89 -25.56
C ARG A 601 -17.70 1.46 -24.15
N GLY A 602 -16.88 0.83 -23.32
CA GLY A 602 -16.75 1.15 -21.89
C GLY A 602 -18.03 0.82 -21.11
N SER A 603 -18.61 -0.36 -21.38
CA SER A 603 -19.89 -0.79 -20.79
C SER A 603 -19.87 -2.28 -20.50
N VAL A 604 -20.49 -2.71 -19.39
CA VAL A 604 -20.69 -4.13 -19.09
C VAL A 604 -21.61 -4.76 -20.14
N ALA A 605 -21.09 -5.74 -20.86
CA ALA A 605 -21.80 -6.54 -21.87
C ALA A 605 -22.47 -7.78 -21.28
N ALA A 606 -21.98 -8.30 -20.15
CA ALA A 606 -22.59 -9.38 -19.37
C ALA A 606 -22.13 -9.35 -17.90
N THR A 607 -22.99 -9.79 -16.99
CA THR A 607 -22.64 -10.12 -15.60
C THR A 607 -22.99 -11.59 -15.37
N ILE A 608 -22.02 -12.38 -14.93
CA ILE A 608 -22.04 -13.85 -15.01
C ILE A 608 -21.93 -14.43 -13.59
N PRO A 609 -22.95 -15.15 -13.07
CA PRO A 609 -22.85 -15.82 -11.78
C PRO A 609 -21.80 -16.93 -11.77
N VAL A 610 -20.90 -16.92 -10.80
CA VAL A 610 -19.82 -17.91 -10.60
C VAL A 610 -20.04 -18.71 -9.31
N ASP A 611 -18.97 -19.14 -8.62
CA ASP A 611 -19.06 -19.74 -7.28
C ASP A 611 -18.67 -18.70 -6.21
N ASN A 612 -18.72 -19.07 -4.92
CA ASN A 612 -18.62 -18.09 -3.83
C ASN A 612 -17.21 -17.48 -3.69
N GLY A 613 -17.16 -16.15 -3.61
CA GLY A 613 -15.97 -15.34 -3.35
C GLY A 613 -14.93 -15.36 -4.48
N PRO A 614 -15.25 -14.90 -5.71
CA PRO A 614 -14.28 -14.78 -6.78
C PRO A 614 -13.17 -13.77 -6.40
N SER A 615 -11.93 -14.24 -6.39
CA SER A 615 -10.75 -13.57 -5.85
C SER A 615 -9.74 -13.13 -6.92
N SER A 616 -9.59 -13.91 -7.99
CA SER A 616 -8.59 -13.69 -9.04
C SER A 616 -9.06 -14.25 -10.38
N LEU A 617 -8.55 -13.69 -11.48
CA LEU A 617 -8.92 -14.02 -12.85
C LEU A 617 -7.70 -14.24 -13.74
N ALA A 618 -7.79 -15.20 -14.66
CA ALA A 618 -6.83 -15.36 -15.75
C ALA A 618 -7.55 -15.58 -17.09
N ALA A 619 -7.08 -14.93 -18.16
CA ALA A 619 -7.52 -15.23 -19.52
C ALA A 619 -6.45 -16.09 -20.21
N GLY A 620 -6.82 -17.28 -20.67
CA GLY A 620 -5.88 -18.29 -21.18
C GLY A 620 -6.55 -19.64 -21.42
N ALA A 621 -5.82 -20.58 -22.03
CA ALA A 621 -6.29 -21.96 -22.28
C ALA A 621 -7.73 -22.06 -22.86
N GLY A 622 -8.08 -21.16 -23.77
CA GLY A 622 -9.39 -21.17 -24.46
C GLY A 622 -10.56 -20.44 -23.75
N GLY A 623 -10.37 -19.86 -22.56
CA GLY A 623 -11.42 -19.10 -21.89
C GLY A 623 -10.95 -18.17 -20.79
N VAL A 624 -11.84 -17.86 -19.84
CA VAL A 624 -11.52 -17.05 -18.66
C VAL A 624 -11.73 -17.88 -17.41
N TRP A 625 -10.67 -18.04 -16.64
CA TRP A 625 -10.64 -18.80 -15.40
C TRP A 625 -10.83 -17.89 -14.19
N VAL A 626 -11.56 -18.40 -13.20
CA VAL A 626 -11.95 -17.69 -11.98
C VAL A 626 -11.52 -18.52 -10.78
N ALA A 627 -10.71 -17.94 -9.90
CA ALA A 627 -10.45 -18.49 -8.57
C ALA A 627 -11.59 -18.07 -7.63
N ASN A 628 -12.30 -19.03 -7.01
CA ASN A 628 -13.37 -18.77 -6.06
C ASN A 628 -12.92 -19.17 -4.64
N ALA A 629 -12.34 -18.22 -3.91
CA ALA A 629 -11.59 -18.44 -2.67
C ALA A 629 -12.43 -18.88 -1.45
N LEU A 630 -13.76 -18.74 -1.49
CA LEU A 630 -14.67 -19.14 -0.40
C LEU A 630 -15.39 -20.47 -0.69
N SER A 631 -15.45 -20.90 -1.95
CA SER A 631 -16.03 -22.18 -2.34
C SER A 631 -14.99 -23.28 -2.59
N GLY A 632 -13.71 -22.92 -2.70
CA GLY A 632 -12.63 -23.88 -2.98
C GLY A 632 -12.65 -24.40 -4.42
N THR A 633 -13.21 -23.64 -5.36
CA THR A 633 -13.40 -24.04 -6.76
C THR A 633 -12.73 -23.11 -7.76
N LEU A 634 -12.34 -23.68 -8.90
CA LEU A 634 -11.97 -22.94 -10.12
C LEU A 634 -13.10 -23.04 -11.13
N SER A 635 -13.64 -21.90 -11.59
CA SER A 635 -14.66 -21.87 -12.64
C SER A 635 -14.07 -21.44 -13.99
N LEU A 636 -14.47 -22.10 -15.07
CA LEU A 636 -14.16 -21.71 -16.44
C LEU A 636 -15.37 -21.05 -17.10
N ILE A 637 -15.21 -19.82 -17.57
CA ILE A 637 -16.17 -19.06 -18.36
C ILE A 637 -15.84 -19.19 -19.85
N ASP A 638 -16.84 -19.56 -20.66
CA ASP A 638 -16.76 -19.45 -22.12
C ASP A 638 -16.89 -17.96 -22.51
N PRO A 639 -15.88 -17.38 -23.21
CA PRO A 639 -15.82 -15.95 -23.47
C PRO A 639 -16.80 -15.46 -24.54
N GLY A 640 -17.35 -16.35 -25.36
CA GLY A 640 -18.36 -16.05 -26.38
C GLY A 640 -19.80 -16.32 -25.90
N GLN A 641 -20.00 -17.37 -25.12
CA GLN A 641 -21.31 -17.72 -24.52
C GLN A 641 -21.61 -16.94 -23.24
N LYS A 642 -20.61 -16.24 -22.67
CA LYS A 642 -20.69 -15.44 -21.42
C LYS A 642 -21.35 -16.22 -20.26
N ARG A 643 -20.91 -17.48 -20.06
CA ARG A 643 -21.39 -18.35 -18.98
C ARG A 643 -20.30 -19.29 -18.47
N VAL A 644 -20.43 -19.74 -17.23
CA VAL A 644 -19.62 -20.85 -16.69
C VAL A 644 -19.93 -22.13 -17.47
N VAL A 645 -18.90 -22.84 -17.91
CA VAL A 645 -18.96 -24.13 -18.64
C VAL A 645 -18.30 -25.29 -17.88
N SER A 646 -17.48 -25.01 -16.88
CA SER A 646 -16.92 -25.99 -15.94
C SER A 646 -16.72 -25.35 -14.56
N SER A 647 -16.83 -26.13 -13.48
CA SER A 647 -16.26 -25.76 -12.18
C SER A 647 -15.66 -27.00 -11.51
N ILE A 648 -14.48 -26.83 -10.91
CA ILE A 648 -13.62 -27.90 -10.38
C ILE A 648 -13.25 -27.56 -8.94
N GLY A 649 -13.49 -28.48 -8.00
CA GLY A 649 -13.03 -28.32 -6.62
C GLY A 649 -11.54 -28.64 -6.49
N VAL A 650 -10.75 -27.72 -5.94
CA VAL A 650 -9.28 -27.90 -5.75
C VAL A 650 -8.89 -28.30 -4.32
N GLY A 651 -9.90 -28.56 -3.47
CA GLY A 651 -9.76 -28.94 -2.06
C GLY A 651 -9.43 -27.78 -1.14
N ASN A 652 -8.43 -26.97 -1.48
CA ASN A 652 -7.98 -25.81 -0.72
C ASN A 652 -8.51 -24.46 -1.30
N ARG A 653 -8.23 -23.31 -0.69
CA ARG A 653 -8.77 -21.99 -1.11
C ARG A 653 -7.95 -21.42 -2.28
N PRO A 654 -8.45 -21.36 -3.53
CA PRO A 654 -7.71 -20.74 -4.62
C PRO A 654 -7.69 -19.22 -4.46
N VAL A 655 -6.50 -18.64 -4.36
CA VAL A 655 -6.31 -17.19 -4.10
C VAL A 655 -5.85 -16.41 -5.31
N ALA A 656 -5.05 -17.03 -6.18
CA ALA A 656 -4.55 -16.42 -7.40
C ALA A 656 -4.50 -17.42 -8.57
N ILE A 657 -4.57 -16.92 -9.79
CA ILE A 657 -4.54 -17.73 -11.01
C ILE A 657 -3.85 -16.94 -12.14
N ALA A 658 -3.03 -17.62 -12.93
CA ALA A 658 -2.27 -17.05 -14.05
C ALA A 658 -2.23 -18.03 -15.24
N GLY A 659 -2.23 -17.50 -16.46
CA GLY A 659 -2.06 -18.29 -17.69
C GLY A 659 -0.64 -18.19 -18.21
N ASP A 660 -0.02 -19.33 -18.51
CA ASP A 660 1.29 -19.43 -19.19
C ASP A 660 1.07 -19.98 -20.61
N GLY A 661 0.51 -19.12 -21.47
CA GLY A 661 0.14 -19.45 -22.85
C GLY A 661 -0.98 -20.50 -22.95
N ALA A 662 -0.60 -21.78 -22.96
CA ALA A 662 -1.49 -22.92 -23.07
C ALA A 662 -1.91 -23.49 -21.70
N ASP A 663 -1.06 -23.37 -20.68
CA ASP A 663 -1.29 -23.91 -19.34
C ASP A 663 -1.88 -22.84 -18.40
N VAL A 664 -2.56 -23.28 -17.34
CA VAL A 664 -3.14 -22.39 -16.32
C VAL A 664 -2.70 -22.87 -14.94
N TRP A 665 -2.02 -21.97 -14.24
CA TRP A 665 -1.47 -22.18 -12.91
C TRP A 665 -2.30 -21.44 -11.87
N PHE A 666 -2.55 -22.07 -10.73
CA PHE A 666 -3.30 -21.46 -9.64
C PHE A 666 -2.65 -21.73 -8.28
N ALA A 667 -2.77 -20.76 -7.39
CA ALA A 667 -2.23 -20.82 -6.03
C ALA A 667 -3.36 -21.12 -5.03
N VAL A 668 -3.12 -22.04 -4.10
CA VAL A 668 -4.04 -22.34 -3.00
C VAL A 668 -3.43 -22.02 -1.63
N ARG A 669 -4.20 -21.33 -0.79
CA ARG A 669 -3.99 -21.26 0.66
C ARG A 669 -4.81 -22.34 1.35
N ALA A 670 -4.47 -22.69 2.58
CA ALA A 670 -5.21 -23.73 3.30
C ALA A 670 -6.71 -23.41 3.41
N ALA A 671 -7.55 -24.36 3.03
CA ALA A 671 -8.95 -24.44 3.44
C ALA A 671 -9.07 -25.42 4.61
N GLN A 672 -10.28 -25.49 5.17
CA GLN A 672 -10.67 -26.45 6.20
C GLN A 672 -10.91 -27.85 5.60
N THR A 673 -9.87 -28.39 4.97
CA THR A 673 -9.82 -29.81 4.60
C THR A 673 -9.50 -30.65 5.83
N GLY A 674 -10.14 -31.81 5.94
CA GLY A 674 -9.90 -32.76 7.04
C GLY A 674 -8.51 -33.39 7.08
N GLN A 675 -7.57 -33.00 6.19
CA GLN A 675 -6.19 -33.48 6.22
C GLN A 675 -5.37 -32.87 7.36
N HIS A 676 -5.73 -31.66 7.80
CA HIS A 676 -4.94 -30.84 8.73
C HIS A 676 -5.78 -30.28 9.90
N ARG A 677 -6.99 -30.84 10.08
CA ARG A 677 -7.86 -30.54 11.21
C ARG A 677 -7.47 -31.41 12.41
N GLY A 678 -7.19 -30.78 13.53
CA GLY A 678 -7.17 -31.40 14.85
C GLY A 678 -5.92 -31.14 15.68
N GLY A 679 -5.82 -31.83 16.81
CA GLY A 679 -4.71 -31.73 17.75
C GLY A 679 -4.79 -30.53 18.69
N THR A 680 -3.75 -30.36 19.52
CA THR A 680 -3.64 -29.27 20.50
C THR A 680 -2.57 -28.26 20.08
N LEU A 681 -2.92 -26.98 20.08
CA LEU A 681 -2.02 -25.85 19.92
C LEU A 681 -1.67 -25.25 21.28
N HIS A 682 -0.38 -25.10 21.57
CA HIS A 682 0.11 -24.51 22.82
C HIS A 682 0.61 -23.06 22.60
N ALA A 683 -0.09 -22.10 23.18
CA ALA A 683 0.20 -20.67 23.13
C ALA A 683 0.73 -20.17 24.48
N GLU A 684 1.72 -19.31 24.46
CA GLU A 684 2.30 -18.66 25.64
C GLU A 684 2.06 -17.14 25.60
N SER A 685 1.92 -16.52 26.78
CA SER A 685 1.76 -15.06 26.92
C SER A 685 2.18 -14.58 28.31
N SER A 686 3.05 -13.57 28.37
CA SER A 686 3.51 -12.99 29.63
C SER A 686 2.40 -12.28 30.42
N PHE A 687 1.40 -11.75 29.70
CA PHE A 687 0.24 -11.03 30.26
C PHE A 687 -0.75 -11.98 30.96
N PRO A 688 -1.00 -11.83 32.28
CA PRO A 688 -1.91 -12.68 33.03
C PRO A 688 -3.36 -12.15 33.02
N LEU A 689 -4.31 -13.00 32.61
CA LEU A 689 -5.74 -12.66 32.63
C LEU A 689 -6.35 -12.70 34.05
N ALA A 690 -7.09 -11.67 34.46
CA ALA A 690 -7.89 -11.70 35.68
C ALA A 690 -9.31 -12.31 35.51
N SER A 691 -9.95 -12.08 34.35
CA SER A 691 -11.31 -12.55 34.02
C SER A 691 -11.42 -13.06 32.57
N ILE A 692 -12.49 -13.79 32.26
CA ILE A 692 -12.87 -14.25 30.91
C ILE A 692 -14.24 -13.68 30.47
N ASP A 693 -14.73 -12.63 31.14
CA ASP A 693 -15.97 -11.95 30.81
C ASP A 693 -15.84 -10.99 29.62
N PRO A 694 -16.50 -11.21 28.45
CA PRO A 694 -16.38 -10.37 27.24
C PRO A 694 -16.62 -8.87 27.41
N ALA A 695 -17.26 -8.42 28.50
CA ALA A 695 -17.41 -7.00 28.82
C ALA A 695 -16.15 -6.34 29.45
N ASN A 696 -15.13 -7.12 29.84
CA ASN A 696 -13.97 -6.66 30.62
C ASN A 696 -12.59 -6.86 29.94
N LEU A 697 -12.52 -7.38 28.71
CA LEU A 697 -11.30 -8.02 28.16
C LEU A 697 -10.28 -7.08 27.48
N TRP A 698 -9.97 -5.95 28.11
CA TRP A 698 -8.93 -5.01 27.67
C TRP A 698 -8.38 -4.21 28.87
N PRO A 699 -7.07 -3.91 28.93
CA PRO A 699 -6.01 -4.26 27.98
C PRO A 699 -5.35 -5.63 28.27
N GLU A 700 -5.81 -6.38 29.27
CA GLU A 700 -5.11 -7.56 29.82
C GLU A 700 -4.96 -8.75 28.85
N ALA A 701 -5.65 -8.75 27.70
CA ALA A 701 -5.89 -9.94 26.90
C ALA A 701 -5.54 -9.78 25.41
N PRO A 702 -4.85 -10.75 24.79
CA PRO A 702 -4.64 -10.79 23.34
C PRO A 702 -5.98 -10.83 22.59
N SER A 703 -6.20 -9.92 21.63
CA SER A 703 -7.47 -9.78 20.90
C SER A 703 -7.83 -11.02 20.07
N GLN A 704 -6.81 -11.77 19.60
CA GLN A 704 -6.91 -13.07 18.96
C GLN A 704 -7.84 -14.02 19.74
N LEU A 705 -7.64 -14.07 21.07
CA LEU A 705 -8.21 -15.06 21.98
C LEU A 705 -9.73 -15.07 21.97
N TRP A 706 -10.33 -13.90 21.83
CA TRP A 706 -11.77 -13.72 21.87
C TRP A 706 -12.40 -13.84 20.49
N ALA A 707 -11.64 -13.47 19.46
CA ALA A 707 -12.14 -13.35 18.11
C ALA A 707 -12.53 -14.71 17.50
N TYR A 708 -12.07 -15.85 18.03
CA TYR A 708 -12.54 -17.20 17.64
C TYR A 708 -13.43 -17.88 18.71
N THR A 709 -13.87 -17.14 19.73
CA THR A 709 -14.73 -17.60 20.82
C THR A 709 -16.09 -16.88 20.83
N TYR A 710 -16.11 -15.60 20.48
CA TYR A 710 -17.31 -14.76 20.43
C TYR A 710 -17.39 -14.03 19.10
N ASP A 711 -18.58 -13.99 18.54
CA ASP A 711 -18.86 -13.42 17.22
C ASP A 711 -19.64 -12.11 17.37
N THR A 712 -19.58 -11.26 16.35
CA THR A 712 -20.13 -9.89 16.39
C THR A 712 -21.04 -9.66 15.19
N LEU A 713 -21.69 -8.49 15.08
CA LEU A 713 -22.51 -8.21 13.89
C LEU A 713 -21.66 -8.14 12.62
N VAL A 714 -20.47 -7.55 12.74
CA VAL A 714 -19.49 -7.32 11.67
C VAL A 714 -18.10 -7.49 12.24
N THR A 715 -17.19 -8.09 11.48
CA THR A 715 -15.81 -8.34 11.92
C THR A 715 -14.82 -8.11 10.78
N TYR A 716 -13.53 -8.25 11.05
CA TYR A 716 -12.47 -8.21 10.06
C TYR A 716 -12.29 -9.56 9.37
N GLN A 717 -11.92 -9.56 8.09
CA GLN A 717 -11.82 -10.81 7.32
C GLN A 717 -10.72 -11.75 7.86
N ARG A 718 -11.05 -13.04 7.98
CA ARG A 718 -10.14 -14.11 8.44
C ARG A 718 -9.21 -14.55 7.31
N SER A 719 -8.23 -13.70 7.05
CA SER A 719 -7.19 -13.87 6.04
C SER A 719 -5.94 -13.09 6.44
N GLY A 720 -4.76 -13.65 6.16
CA GLY A 720 -3.51 -12.91 6.31
C GLY A 720 -3.36 -11.74 5.32
N GLY A 721 -2.40 -10.85 5.63
CA GLY A 721 -2.08 -9.68 4.81
C GLY A 721 -3.17 -8.60 4.81
N ARG A 722 -3.11 -7.68 3.84
CA ARG A 722 -4.01 -6.50 3.75
C ARG A 722 -5.50 -6.87 3.74
N SER A 723 -5.87 -8.02 3.19
CA SER A 723 -7.26 -8.51 3.20
C SER A 723 -7.84 -8.61 4.63
N GLY A 724 -6.99 -8.85 5.64
CA GLY A 724 -7.37 -8.86 7.05
C GLY A 724 -7.82 -7.51 7.61
N LEU A 725 -7.66 -6.39 6.89
CA LEU A 725 -8.21 -5.07 7.27
C LEU A 725 -9.63 -4.81 6.73
N GLN A 726 -10.16 -5.71 5.89
CA GLN A 726 -11.49 -5.53 5.30
C GLN A 726 -12.60 -5.94 6.28
N LEU A 727 -13.55 -5.03 6.53
CA LEU A 727 -14.79 -5.38 7.22
C LEU A 727 -15.65 -6.34 6.39
N VAL A 728 -16.23 -7.33 7.07
CA VAL A 728 -17.12 -8.36 6.50
C VAL A 728 -18.31 -8.63 7.44
N PRO A 729 -19.47 -9.06 6.90
CA PRO A 729 -20.64 -9.36 7.72
C PRO A 729 -20.48 -10.71 8.43
N ASP A 730 -20.58 -10.70 9.75
CA ASP A 730 -20.40 -11.87 10.62
C ASP A 730 -21.76 -12.45 11.05
N LEU A 731 -22.26 -12.15 12.26
CA LEU A 731 -23.61 -12.55 12.67
C LEU A 731 -24.71 -11.83 11.86
N ALA A 732 -24.39 -10.72 11.21
CA ALA A 732 -25.27 -10.11 10.21
C ALA A 732 -25.14 -10.81 8.84
N VAL A 733 -26.22 -10.79 8.03
CA VAL A 733 -26.16 -11.29 6.64
C VAL A 733 -25.46 -10.33 5.66
N PHE A 734 -25.42 -9.02 5.95
CA PHE A 734 -24.76 -8.00 5.12
C PHE A 734 -24.28 -6.81 5.96
N LEU A 735 -23.31 -6.05 5.44
CA LEU A 735 -22.91 -4.75 6.01
C LEU A 735 -23.99 -3.71 5.65
N PRO A 736 -24.59 -3.00 6.61
CA PRO A 736 -25.61 -2.00 6.30
C PRO A 736 -25.00 -0.69 5.79
N SER A 737 -25.66 -0.08 4.82
CA SER A 737 -25.49 1.35 4.53
C SER A 737 -26.25 2.15 5.59
N PRO A 738 -25.67 3.24 6.16
CA PRO A 738 -26.37 4.04 7.15
C PRO A 738 -27.57 4.79 6.56
N SER A 739 -28.64 4.93 7.36
CA SER A 739 -29.81 5.76 7.03
C SER A 739 -29.88 7.03 7.89
N ASP A 740 -30.93 7.83 7.64
CA ASP A 740 -31.31 9.03 8.40
C ASP A 740 -30.22 10.12 8.51
N GLY A 741 -29.28 10.12 7.55
CA GLY A 741 -28.18 11.08 7.48
C GLY A 741 -26.88 10.61 8.13
N GLY A 742 -26.77 9.34 8.54
CA GLY A 742 -25.57 8.77 9.16
C GLY A 742 -25.76 8.33 10.61
N THR A 743 -26.99 8.39 11.14
CA THR A 743 -27.29 8.11 12.55
C THR A 743 -27.95 6.76 12.79
N THR A 744 -28.40 6.05 11.75
CA THR A 744 -29.19 4.82 11.90
C THR A 744 -28.54 3.66 11.15
N TYR A 745 -28.38 2.51 11.82
CA TYR A 745 -27.78 1.30 11.25
C TYR A 745 -28.65 0.08 11.56
N THR A 746 -29.29 -0.51 10.54
CA THR A 746 -30.15 -1.70 10.66
C THR A 746 -29.44 -2.95 10.16
N PHE A 747 -29.19 -3.90 11.06
CA PHE A 747 -28.65 -5.22 10.78
C PHE A 747 -29.77 -6.26 10.73
N VAL A 748 -29.61 -7.27 9.87
CA VAL A 748 -30.42 -8.48 9.84
C VAL A 748 -29.50 -9.64 10.21
N LEU A 749 -29.87 -10.44 11.21
CA LEU A 749 -29.07 -11.56 11.72
C LEU A 749 -29.15 -12.78 10.80
N ARG A 750 -28.15 -13.67 10.90
CA ARG A 750 -28.18 -14.98 10.25
C ARG A 750 -29.13 -15.93 11.00
N PRO A 751 -30.09 -16.57 10.31
CA PRO A 751 -31.03 -17.47 10.96
C PRO A 751 -30.33 -18.75 11.42
N GLY A 752 -30.61 -19.18 12.65
CA GLY A 752 -30.18 -20.50 13.16
C GLY A 752 -28.84 -20.55 13.88
N VAL A 753 -28.11 -19.43 14.01
CA VAL A 753 -26.89 -19.35 14.82
C VAL A 753 -27.17 -19.67 16.29
N ARG A 754 -26.24 -20.35 16.95
CA ARG A 754 -26.40 -20.84 18.33
C ARG A 754 -25.18 -20.60 19.19
N TYR A 755 -25.45 -20.30 20.45
CA TYR A 755 -24.49 -20.44 21.54
C TYR A 755 -24.11 -21.92 21.75
N SER A 756 -22.99 -22.20 22.41
CA SER A 756 -22.55 -23.57 22.73
C SER A 756 -23.53 -24.33 23.66
N THR A 757 -24.33 -23.60 24.45
CA THR A 757 -25.49 -24.13 25.19
C THR A 757 -26.58 -24.74 24.29
N GLY A 758 -26.55 -24.43 22.99
CA GLY A 758 -27.56 -24.81 21.98
C GLY A 758 -28.73 -23.83 21.88
N GLN A 759 -28.78 -22.80 22.73
CA GLN A 759 -29.73 -21.67 22.59
C GLN A 759 -29.48 -20.93 21.27
N LEU A 760 -30.54 -20.44 20.63
CA LEU A 760 -30.42 -19.55 19.47
C LEU A 760 -29.98 -18.16 19.92
N VAL A 761 -29.11 -17.51 19.15
CA VAL A 761 -28.84 -16.07 19.27
C VAL A 761 -30.07 -15.29 18.83
N ARG A 762 -30.42 -14.21 19.55
CA ARG A 762 -31.59 -13.36 19.26
C ARG A 762 -31.23 -11.88 19.14
N PRO A 763 -32.05 -11.08 18.43
CA PRO A 763 -31.97 -9.62 18.48
C PRO A 763 -31.91 -9.03 19.89
N GLU A 764 -32.71 -9.53 20.84
CA GLU A 764 -32.70 -9.06 22.23
C GLU A 764 -31.35 -9.26 22.95
N ASP A 765 -30.61 -10.33 22.65
CA ASP A 765 -29.30 -10.63 23.26
C ASP A 765 -28.24 -9.57 22.94
N PHE A 766 -28.39 -8.83 21.83
CA PHE A 766 -27.56 -7.68 21.51
C PHE A 766 -27.89 -6.46 22.37
N ARG A 767 -29.17 -6.14 22.62
CA ARG A 767 -29.51 -5.01 23.51
C ARG A 767 -29.02 -5.31 24.93
N HIS A 768 -29.32 -6.51 25.44
CA HIS A 768 -28.86 -6.96 26.76
C HIS A 768 -27.33 -6.97 26.86
N GLY A 769 -26.63 -7.44 25.83
CA GLY A 769 -25.17 -7.41 25.76
C GLY A 769 -24.58 -6.00 25.86
N PHE A 770 -25.12 -5.03 25.10
CA PHE A 770 -24.64 -3.64 25.15
C PHE A 770 -25.01 -2.94 26.46
N GLU A 771 -26.22 -3.15 26.99
CA GLU A 771 -26.65 -2.62 28.29
C GLU A 771 -25.71 -3.14 29.39
N ARG A 772 -25.45 -4.45 29.40
CA ARG A 772 -24.50 -5.12 30.29
C ARG A 772 -23.08 -4.55 30.17
N THR A 773 -22.55 -4.40 28.96
CA THR A 773 -21.21 -3.83 28.74
C THR A 773 -21.10 -2.40 29.30
N LEU A 774 -22.15 -1.58 29.16
CA LEU A 774 -22.20 -0.24 29.77
C LEU A 774 -22.39 -0.26 31.29
N GLU A 775 -23.03 -1.28 31.86
CA GLU A 775 -23.18 -1.44 33.31
C GLU A 775 -21.90 -1.87 34.02
N LEU A 776 -21.10 -2.76 33.41
CA LEU A 776 -19.76 -3.08 33.92
C LEU A 776 -18.76 -1.95 33.63
N ASN A 777 -18.80 -1.39 32.41
CA ASN A 777 -17.82 -0.46 31.85
C ASN A 777 -16.36 -0.92 32.03
N GLY A 778 -16.12 -2.24 32.02
CA GLY A 778 -14.79 -2.81 31.83
C GLY A 778 -14.24 -2.45 30.45
N ALA A 779 -12.94 -2.68 30.23
CA ALA A 779 -12.24 -2.31 28.99
C ALA A 779 -12.30 -0.81 28.60
N GLY A 780 -12.94 0.06 29.40
CA GLY A 780 -13.31 1.42 28.98
C GLY A 780 -14.42 1.45 27.92
N ALA A 781 -15.14 0.34 27.69
CA ALA A 781 -16.03 0.14 26.53
C ALA A 781 -17.10 1.23 26.33
N GLY A 782 -17.53 1.91 27.39
CA GLY A 782 -18.47 3.03 27.31
C GLY A 782 -17.99 4.20 26.44
N SER A 783 -16.68 4.46 26.35
CA SER A 783 -16.13 5.53 25.49
C SER A 783 -16.30 5.26 23.99
N PHE A 784 -16.33 3.98 23.59
CA PHE A 784 -16.63 3.59 22.21
C PHE A 784 -18.14 3.72 21.92
N LEU A 785 -18.98 3.36 22.90
CA LEU A 785 -20.42 3.17 22.76
C LEU A 785 -21.28 4.41 23.10
N GLU A 786 -20.72 5.47 23.69
CA GLU A 786 -21.48 6.65 24.15
C GLU A 786 -22.32 7.36 23.07
N GLY A 787 -21.95 7.20 21.79
CA GLY A 787 -22.70 7.72 20.65
C GLY A 787 -24.08 7.10 20.45
N ILE A 788 -24.37 5.93 21.05
CA ILE A 788 -25.68 5.27 20.99
C ILE A 788 -26.69 6.03 21.88
N THR A 789 -27.91 6.25 21.39
CA THR A 789 -28.94 7.03 22.10
C THR A 789 -29.33 6.41 23.45
N GLY A 790 -28.76 6.93 24.52
CA GLY A 790 -28.95 6.47 25.90
C GLY A 790 -27.66 6.01 26.59
N ALA A 791 -26.59 5.71 25.87
CA ALA A 791 -25.40 5.07 26.41
C ALA A 791 -24.67 5.90 27.48
N SER A 792 -24.49 7.21 27.27
CA SER A 792 -23.93 8.11 28.27
C SER A 792 -24.77 8.19 29.56
N ALA A 793 -26.08 7.90 29.48
CA ALA A 793 -26.96 7.82 30.64
C ALA A 793 -26.77 6.51 31.43
N CYS A 794 -26.39 5.41 30.77
CA CYS A 794 -25.95 4.18 31.43
C CYS A 794 -24.63 4.40 32.17
N ALA A 795 -23.61 4.97 31.51
CA ALA A 795 -22.31 5.22 32.13
C ALA A 795 -22.40 6.08 33.41
N THR A 796 -23.31 7.05 33.46
CA THR A 796 -23.55 7.88 34.66
C THR A 796 -24.45 7.24 35.72
N ARG A 797 -25.26 6.23 35.37
CA ARG A 797 -26.23 5.56 36.26
C ARG A 797 -26.41 4.07 35.87
N PRO A 798 -25.39 3.22 36.04
CA PRO A 798 -25.36 1.88 35.45
C PRO A 798 -26.56 1.01 35.88
N ALA A 799 -26.91 0.99 37.18
CA ALA A 799 -28.06 0.25 37.70
C ALA A 799 -29.44 0.67 37.15
N HIS A 800 -29.50 1.66 36.24
CA HIS A 800 -30.66 2.12 35.50
C HIS A 800 -30.34 2.30 34.00
N CYS A 801 -29.51 1.42 33.42
CA CYS A 801 -29.27 1.40 31.98
C CYS A 801 -30.57 1.05 31.21
N ASP A 802 -30.76 1.70 30.07
CA ASP A 802 -31.91 1.54 29.17
C ASP A 802 -31.47 2.00 27.77
N LEU A 803 -31.15 1.05 26.91
CA LEU A 803 -30.85 1.28 25.49
C LEU A 803 -32.06 1.00 24.60
N SER A 804 -33.28 0.85 25.13
CA SER A 804 -34.49 0.53 24.31
C SER A 804 -34.80 1.57 23.21
N LYS A 805 -34.23 2.77 23.30
CA LYS A 805 -34.27 3.84 22.28
C LYS A 805 -33.06 3.87 21.36
N GLY A 806 -31.89 3.45 21.85
CA GLY A 806 -30.63 3.40 21.10
C GLY A 806 -30.45 2.11 20.32
N ILE A 807 -31.09 1.02 20.76
CA ILE A 807 -31.06 -0.31 20.17
C ILE A 807 -32.51 -0.85 20.13
N THR A 808 -33.13 -0.76 18.96
CA THR A 808 -34.48 -1.28 18.70
C THR A 808 -34.42 -2.61 17.96
N VAL A 809 -35.20 -3.60 18.40
CA VAL A 809 -35.15 -4.99 17.91
C VAL A 809 -36.52 -5.46 17.39
N ASP A 810 -36.53 -6.35 16.39
CA ASP A 810 -37.73 -7.09 15.96
C ASP A 810 -37.42 -8.57 15.72
N GLU A 811 -37.79 -9.40 16.70
CA GLU A 811 -37.68 -10.87 16.72
C GLU A 811 -38.49 -11.59 15.60
N ARG A 812 -39.36 -10.87 14.88
CA ARG A 812 -40.14 -11.42 13.75
C ARG A 812 -39.39 -11.28 12.41
N THR A 813 -38.35 -10.46 12.35
CA THR A 813 -37.50 -10.23 11.18
C THR A 813 -36.00 -10.37 11.47
N ASP A 814 -35.67 -10.89 12.66
CA ASP A 814 -34.30 -11.10 13.13
C ASP A 814 -33.43 -9.82 12.99
N THR A 815 -33.99 -8.66 13.31
CA THR A 815 -33.32 -7.35 13.08
C THR A 815 -32.93 -6.62 14.35
N VAL A 816 -31.72 -6.05 14.34
CA VAL A 816 -31.19 -5.12 15.36
C VAL A 816 -30.92 -3.78 14.69
N THR A 817 -31.46 -2.68 15.21
CA THR A 817 -31.23 -1.33 14.68
C THR A 817 -30.68 -0.39 15.74
N PHE A 818 -29.55 0.24 15.44
CA PHE A 818 -28.91 1.24 16.28
C PHE A 818 -29.31 2.65 15.87
N HIS A 819 -29.53 3.52 16.86
CA HIS A 819 -29.88 4.93 16.70
C HIS A 819 -28.86 5.78 17.46
N LEU A 820 -28.03 6.52 16.73
CA LEU A 820 -26.94 7.32 17.26
C LEU A 820 -27.39 8.77 17.54
N THR A 821 -26.72 9.43 18.49
CA THR A 821 -26.95 10.84 18.86
C THR A 821 -26.36 11.81 17.83
N SER A 822 -25.36 11.37 17.07
CA SER A 822 -24.68 12.08 15.99
C SER A 822 -24.13 11.07 14.96
N THR A 823 -23.57 11.55 13.86
CA THR A 823 -22.99 10.70 12.80
C THR A 823 -21.62 10.16 13.22
N ASP A 824 -21.49 8.84 13.33
CA ASP A 824 -20.21 8.16 13.62
C ASP A 824 -19.77 7.32 12.42
N THR A 825 -18.82 7.85 11.65
CA THR A 825 -18.28 7.19 10.45
C THR A 825 -17.42 5.95 10.76
N ASN A 826 -17.00 5.78 12.01
CA ASN A 826 -16.24 4.64 12.49
C ASN A 826 -17.12 3.58 13.19
N PHE A 827 -18.44 3.77 13.25
CA PHE A 827 -19.34 2.92 14.04
C PHE A 827 -19.22 1.42 13.70
N LEU A 828 -19.05 1.08 12.41
CA LEU A 828 -18.87 -0.32 12.00
C LEU A 828 -17.54 -0.94 12.47
N TYR A 829 -16.47 -0.15 12.68
CA TYR A 829 -15.25 -0.64 13.31
C TYR A 829 -15.43 -0.85 14.82
N LYS A 830 -16.17 0.04 15.49
CA LYS A 830 -16.49 -0.13 16.93
C LYS A 830 -17.33 -1.38 17.21
N LEU A 831 -18.10 -1.86 16.22
CA LEU A 831 -18.88 -3.09 16.28
C LEU A 831 -18.08 -4.39 16.05
N THR A 832 -16.76 -4.33 15.81
CA THR A 832 -15.91 -5.54 15.74
C THR A 832 -15.34 -5.96 17.11
N PHE A 833 -15.54 -5.16 18.16
CA PHE A 833 -15.00 -5.43 19.49
C PHE A 833 -15.82 -6.50 20.24
N VAL A 834 -15.14 -7.41 20.95
CA VAL A 834 -15.79 -8.52 21.67
C VAL A 834 -16.85 -8.05 22.68
N PHE A 835 -16.68 -6.88 23.29
CA PHE A 835 -17.67 -6.30 24.22
C PHE A 835 -19.00 -5.90 23.54
N THR A 836 -19.11 -6.03 22.22
CA THR A 836 -20.34 -5.87 21.42
C THR A 836 -20.99 -7.20 20.99
N ALA A 837 -20.40 -8.34 21.35
CA ALA A 837 -20.97 -9.67 21.09
C ALA A 837 -22.33 -9.85 21.83
N PRO A 838 -23.27 -10.63 21.28
CA PRO A 838 -24.58 -10.83 21.88
C PRO A 838 -24.48 -11.72 23.12
N VAL A 839 -25.04 -11.29 24.25
CA VAL A 839 -24.97 -12.02 25.52
C VAL A 839 -26.38 -12.51 25.90
N PRO A 840 -26.59 -13.80 26.20
CA PRO A 840 -27.92 -14.31 26.56
C PRO A 840 -28.52 -13.54 27.74
N VAL A 841 -29.80 -13.16 27.63
CA VAL A 841 -30.54 -12.36 28.64
C VAL A 841 -30.55 -12.93 30.08
N ASN A 842 -30.12 -14.19 30.28
CA ASN A 842 -29.98 -14.82 31.58
C ASN A 842 -28.58 -14.67 32.22
N ILE A 843 -27.62 -14.00 31.57
CA ILE A 843 -26.29 -13.69 32.12
C ILE A 843 -26.38 -12.33 32.84
N PRO A 844 -25.97 -12.24 34.12
CA PRO A 844 -26.18 -11.03 34.93
C PRO A 844 -25.26 -9.87 34.51
N ALA A 845 -25.71 -8.64 34.75
CA ALA A 845 -24.93 -7.41 34.61
C ALA A 845 -23.91 -7.24 35.77
N ARG A 846 -22.90 -8.11 35.76
CA ARG A 846 -21.68 -8.05 36.59
C ARG A 846 -20.62 -8.96 35.98
N ASP A 847 -19.37 -8.79 36.41
CA ASP A 847 -18.26 -9.69 36.05
C ASP A 847 -18.59 -11.15 36.43
N VAL A 848 -18.47 -12.07 35.48
CA VAL A 848 -18.64 -13.53 35.70
C VAL A 848 -17.36 -14.24 36.16
N GLY A 849 -16.23 -13.53 36.18
CA GLY A 849 -14.93 -14.00 36.63
C GLY A 849 -14.46 -15.20 35.81
N SER A 850 -14.33 -16.35 36.46
CA SER A 850 -13.92 -17.62 35.82
C SER A 850 -15.08 -18.48 35.29
N SER A 851 -16.29 -17.93 35.18
CA SER A 851 -17.45 -18.65 34.64
C SER A 851 -17.68 -18.24 33.19
N PRO A 852 -17.55 -19.12 32.18
CA PRO A 852 -17.69 -18.73 30.78
C PRO A 852 -19.06 -18.10 30.44
N VAL A 853 -19.05 -16.98 29.71
CA VAL A 853 -20.22 -16.56 28.94
C VAL A 853 -20.37 -17.52 27.75
N PRO A 854 -21.57 -18.02 27.41
CA PRO A 854 -21.76 -18.95 26.30
C PRO A 854 -21.17 -18.45 24.98
N SER A 855 -20.22 -19.21 24.44
CA SER A 855 -19.53 -18.90 23.19
C SER A 855 -20.45 -19.11 21.99
N THR A 856 -20.32 -18.27 20.97
CA THR A 856 -20.99 -18.45 19.68
C THR A 856 -20.05 -19.05 18.64
N GLY A 857 -18.76 -18.72 18.71
CA GLY A 857 -17.75 -19.03 17.69
C GLY A 857 -17.29 -20.50 17.66
N PRO A 858 -16.27 -20.83 16.84
CA PRO A 858 -15.79 -22.20 16.63
C PRO A 858 -15.18 -22.84 17.90
N TYR A 859 -14.78 -22.06 18.89
CA TYR A 859 -14.29 -22.54 20.18
C TYR A 859 -15.16 -22.06 21.36
N GLU A 860 -15.26 -22.90 22.39
CA GLU A 860 -15.82 -22.56 23.69
C GLU A 860 -14.78 -22.74 24.82
N ILE A 861 -14.92 -21.95 25.88
CA ILE A 861 -14.03 -22.00 27.04
C ILE A 861 -14.38 -23.22 27.90
N ARG A 862 -13.48 -24.21 27.95
CA ARG A 862 -13.64 -25.42 28.80
C ARG A 862 -13.28 -25.14 30.26
N ARG A 863 -12.23 -24.34 30.48
CA ARG A 863 -11.62 -24.12 31.81
C ARG A 863 -10.78 -22.85 31.79
N PHE A 864 -10.78 -22.13 32.90
CA PHE A 864 -9.89 -21.01 33.13
C PHE A 864 -9.31 -21.07 34.55
N ILE A 865 -8.04 -20.71 34.69
CA ILE A 865 -7.36 -20.42 35.94
C ILE A 865 -6.78 -19.00 35.82
N PRO A 866 -7.30 -18.02 36.59
CA PRO A 866 -6.79 -16.65 36.58
C PRO A 866 -5.27 -16.59 36.74
N GLY A 867 -4.62 -15.84 35.85
CA GLY A 867 -3.17 -15.66 35.79
C GLY A 867 -2.33 -16.89 35.47
N HIS A 868 -2.91 -18.01 35.01
CA HIS A 868 -2.17 -19.26 34.81
C HIS A 868 -2.50 -20.05 33.53
N GLU A 869 -3.78 -20.37 33.25
CA GLU A 869 -4.15 -21.35 32.22
C GLU A 869 -5.54 -21.05 31.63
N LEU A 870 -5.71 -21.18 30.32
CA LEU A 870 -7.01 -21.12 29.63
C LEU A 870 -7.12 -22.26 28.60
N ASP A 871 -8.13 -23.11 28.77
CA ASP A 871 -8.51 -24.18 27.86
C ASP A 871 -9.63 -23.72 26.92
N LEU A 872 -9.37 -23.74 25.62
CA LEU A 872 -10.41 -23.65 24.58
C LEU A 872 -10.57 -24.99 23.87
N VAL A 873 -11.80 -25.40 23.62
CA VAL A 873 -12.14 -26.60 22.83
C VAL A 873 -13.16 -26.26 21.76
N ARG A 874 -13.28 -27.09 20.72
CA ARG A 874 -14.30 -26.90 19.68
C ARG A 874 -15.72 -26.82 20.25
N ASN A 875 -16.44 -25.77 19.89
CA ASN A 875 -17.86 -25.60 20.18
C ASN A 875 -18.70 -26.58 19.32
N PRO A 876 -19.36 -27.60 19.91
CA PRO A 876 -20.10 -28.61 19.15
C PRO A 876 -21.46 -28.11 18.62
N ARG A 877 -21.76 -26.81 18.76
CA ARG A 877 -22.94 -26.12 18.18
C ARG A 877 -22.58 -25.18 17.04
N PHE A 878 -21.30 -24.85 16.88
CA PHE A 878 -20.83 -24.04 15.77
C PHE A 878 -21.09 -24.76 14.44
N HIS A 879 -21.30 -23.97 13.39
CA HIS A 879 -21.31 -24.39 12.00
C HIS A 879 -20.91 -23.17 11.17
N GLU A 880 -20.05 -23.34 10.17
CA GLU A 880 -19.58 -22.18 9.40
C GLU A 880 -20.75 -21.49 8.67
N TRP A 881 -21.04 -20.24 9.06
CA TRP A 881 -22.02 -19.38 8.38
C TRP A 881 -21.37 -18.33 7.48
N SER A 882 -20.05 -18.13 7.58
CA SER A 882 -19.28 -17.15 6.80
C SER A 882 -17.78 -17.46 6.85
N ALA A 883 -17.26 -18.24 5.90
CA ALA A 883 -15.82 -18.54 5.76
C ALA A 883 -14.89 -17.30 5.68
N ALA A 884 -15.47 -16.11 5.40
CA ALA A 884 -14.76 -14.84 5.40
C ALA A 884 -14.70 -14.19 6.80
N ALA A 885 -15.72 -14.36 7.63
CA ALA A 885 -15.85 -13.68 8.93
C ALA A 885 -15.54 -14.60 10.13
N GLN A 886 -15.98 -15.86 10.07
CA GLN A 886 -15.79 -16.86 11.10
C GLN A 886 -15.77 -18.30 10.53
N PRO A 887 -14.56 -18.85 10.28
CA PRO A 887 -14.35 -20.21 9.81
C PRO A 887 -14.24 -21.23 10.97
N ASP A 888 -14.42 -22.52 10.70
CA ASP A 888 -14.59 -23.64 11.68
C ASP A 888 -13.34 -24.05 12.51
N GLY A 889 -12.26 -23.26 12.54
CA GLY A 889 -10.97 -23.57 13.19
C GLY A 889 -10.23 -24.86 12.73
N PHE A 890 -8.89 -24.88 12.88
CA PHE A 890 -8.00 -26.02 12.60
C PHE A 890 -7.71 -26.87 13.86
N PRO A 891 -7.23 -26.35 15.01
CA PRO A 891 -6.97 -27.17 16.21
C PRO A 891 -8.26 -27.76 16.81
N ASP A 892 -8.17 -28.87 17.54
CA ASP A 892 -9.28 -29.36 18.39
C ASP A 892 -9.31 -28.67 19.76
N GLN A 893 -8.13 -28.25 20.23
CA GLN A 893 -7.93 -27.57 21.49
C GLN A 893 -6.86 -26.49 21.32
N ILE A 894 -7.08 -25.32 21.91
CA ILE A 894 -6.07 -24.27 22.04
C ILE A 894 -5.83 -24.08 23.54
N ASN A 895 -4.59 -24.22 23.96
CA ASN A 895 -4.16 -24.02 25.34
C ASN A 895 -3.32 -22.75 25.43
N TRP A 896 -3.71 -21.85 26.33
CA TRP A 896 -2.91 -20.69 26.69
C TRP A 896 -2.34 -20.87 28.10
N THR A 897 -1.03 -20.71 28.24
CA THR A 897 -0.33 -20.58 29.53
C THR A 897 0.02 -19.11 29.75
N PHE A 898 -0.02 -18.65 31.00
CA PHE A 898 0.24 -17.24 31.34
C PHE A 898 1.33 -17.04 32.39
N GLY A 899 1.99 -15.87 32.33
CA GLY A 899 2.89 -15.39 33.38
C GLY A 899 4.31 -15.95 33.33
N MET A 900 4.75 -16.43 32.15
CA MET A 900 6.16 -16.64 31.86
C MET A 900 6.87 -15.29 31.61
N SER A 901 8.19 -15.31 31.41
CA SER A 901 8.93 -14.16 30.90
C SER A 901 9.27 -14.36 29.42
N PRO A 902 9.44 -13.28 28.62
CA PRO A 902 9.65 -13.36 27.16
C PRO A 902 10.70 -14.40 26.72
N GLY A 903 11.83 -14.45 27.43
CA GLY A 903 12.92 -15.39 27.13
C GLY A 903 12.63 -16.85 27.53
N GLN A 904 11.67 -17.10 28.43
CA GLN A 904 11.18 -18.45 28.73
C GLN A 904 10.17 -18.94 27.69
N GLU A 905 9.32 -18.05 27.18
CA GLU A 905 8.32 -18.37 26.14
C GLU A 905 8.98 -18.70 24.81
N ALA A 906 9.92 -17.86 24.37
CA ALA A 906 10.74 -18.13 23.20
C ALA A 906 11.46 -19.49 23.35
N ALA A 907 12.11 -19.73 24.50
CA ALA A 907 12.75 -21.01 24.78
C ALA A 907 11.75 -22.19 24.84
N ALA A 908 10.50 -21.99 25.25
CA ALA A 908 9.47 -23.03 25.24
C ALA A 908 9.09 -23.42 23.80
N VAL A 909 8.95 -22.44 22.90
CA VAL A 909 8.68 -22.69 21.47
C VAL A 909 9.90 -23.33 20.77
N GLU A 910 11.11 -22.84 21.04
CA GLU A 910 12.36 -23.38 20.48
C GLU A 910 12.59 -24.85 20.81
N HIS A 911 12.27 -25.26 22.05
CA HIS A 911 12.36 -26.66 22.49
C HIS A 911 11.10 -27.49 22.15
N GLY A 912 10.08 -26.90 21.53
CA GLY A 912 8.83 -27.56 21.17
C GLY A 912 7.94 -27.97 22.35
N ALA A 913 8.09 -27.29 23.49
CA ALA A 913 7.19 -27.40 24.64
C ALA A 913 5.94 -26.50 24.48
N ALA A 914 6.10 -25.39 23.76
CA ALA A 914 5.03 -24.54 23.24
C ALA A 914 5.05 -24.55 21.69
N ASP A 915 3.99 -24.02 21.08
CA ASP A 915 3.83 -23.92 19.63
C ASP A 915 3.91 -22.49 19.11
N TRP A 916 3.53 -21.47 19.91
CA TRP A 916 3.65 -20.05 19.56
C TRP A 916 3.81 -19.12 20.78
N THR A 917 4.56 -18.01 20.60
CA THR A 917 4.49 -16.77 21.40
C THR A 917 4.71 -15.56 20.49
N SER A 918 4.21 -14.39 20.90
CA SER A 918 4.56 -13.08 20.33
C SER A 918 5.39 -12.18 21.24
N ASP A 919 5.72 -12.60 22.47
CA ASP A 919 6.56 -11.82 23.39
C ASP A 919 8.04 -12.21 23.26
N ILE A 920 8.70 -11.63 22.25
CA ILE A 920 10.10 -11.91 21.94
C ILE A 920 10.97 -10.75 22.39
N GLY A 921 11.60 -10.91 23.56
CA GLY A 921 12.51 -9.90 24.12
C GLY A 921 13.65 -9.53 23.15
N PRO A 922 14.07 -8.24 23.06
CA PRO A 922 15.05 -7.76 22.07
C PRO A 922 16.39 -8.51 22.00
N GLY A 923 16.84 -9.11 23.12
CA GLY A 923 18.04 -9.94 23.14
C GLY A 923 17.86 -11.28 22.40
N THR A 924 16.73 -11.95 22.63
CA THR A 924 16.38 -13.23 21.99
C THR A 924 16.03 -13.04 20.52
N LEU A 925 15.42 -11.92 20.15
CA LEU A 925 15.04 -11.62 18.76
C LEU A 925 16.22 -11.71 17.78
N SER A 926 17.41 -11.22 18.16
CA SER A 926 18.62 -11.27 17.32
C SER A 926 19.17 -12.70 17.14
N GLU A 927 18.99 -13.55 18.15
CA GLU A 927 19.34 -14.98 18.07
C GLU A 927 18.30 -15.73 17.22
N ALA A 928 17.00 -15.52 17.46
CA ALA A 928 15.92 -16.10 16.68
C ALA A 928 15.99 -15.72 15.18
N ALA A 929 16.32 -14.47 14.86
CA ALA A 929 16.49 -14.01 13.48
C ALA A 929 17.66 -14.68 12.72
N THR A 930 18.58 -15.35 13.42
CA THR A 930 19.74 -16.02 12.81
C THR A 930 19.72 -17.55 12.94
N ALA A 931 19.27 -18.09 14.08
CA ALA A 931 19.12 -19.52 14.32
C ALA A 931 17.78 -20.08 13.82
N PHE A 932 16.72 -19.25 13.79
CA PHE A 932 15.33 -19.66 13.64
C PHE A 932 14.57 -18.82 12.59
N ALA A 933 15.26 -18.29 11.58
CA ALA A 933 14.68 -17.41 10.55
C ALA A 933 13.47 -17.97 9.78
N GLY A 934 13.28 -19.30 9.73
CA GLY A 934 12.10 -19.97 9.15
C GLY A 934 10.97 -20.28 10.16
N GLN A 935 11.04 -19.69 11.35
CA GLN A 935 10.06 -19.79 12.46
C GLN A 935 9.68 -18.42 13.02
N LEU A 936 10.52 -17.41 12.80
CA LEU A 936 10.30 -16.02 13.21
C LEU A 936 9.59 -15.27 12.08
N HIS A 937 8.41 -14.72 12.37
CA HIS A 937 7.62 -13.92 11.44
C HIS A 937 7.53 -12.48 11.95
N ILE A 938 7.76 -11.52 11.06
CA ILE A 938 7.79 -10.08 11.37
C ILE A 938 6.64 -9.38 10.64
N ASN A 939 5.84 -8.61 11.37
CA ASN A 939 4.63 -7.98 10.84
C ASN A 939 4.54 -6.50 11.22
N ALA A 940 4.39 -5.63 10.21
CA ALA A 940 4.20 -4.21 10.44
C ALA A 940 2.94 -3.94 11.29
N GLY A 941 3.12 -3.28 12.43
CA GLY A 941 2.03 -2.87 13.30
C GLY A 941 1.42 -1.53 12.87
N LEU A 942 0.12 -1.37 13.08
CA LEU A 942 -0.55 -0.06 12.96
C LEU A 942 -0.28 0.78 14.22
N GLY A 943 0.99 0.97 14.57
CA GLY A 943 1.39 1.61 15.82
C GLY A 943 2.68 2.44 15.72
N THR A 944 2.70 3.50 16.52
CA THR A 944 3.80 4.48 16.58
C THR A 944 4.17 4.75 18.04
N TYR A 945 5.45 4.65 18.35
CA TYR A 945 6.03 5.08 19.61
C TYR A 945 6.49 6.54 19.49
N TYR A 946 6.24 7.34 20.52
CA TYR A 946 6.52 8.77 20.53
C TYR A 946 6.89 9.29 21.93
N LEU A 947 7.19 10.58 22.03
CA LEU A 947 7.14 11.31 23.30
C LEU A 947 6.10 12.43 23.17
N PHE A 948 5.25 12.59 24.19
CA PHE A 948 4.38 13.77 24.28
C PHE A 948 5.20 14.97 24.74
N LEU A 949 4.93 16.15 24.18
CA LEU A 949 5.60 17.40 24.53
C LEU A 949 4.53 18.39 25.01
N ASN A 950 4.57 18.76 26.29
CA ASN A 950 3.50 19.57 26.88
C ASN A 950 3.53 21.00 26.35
N THR A 951 2.56 21.30 25.48
CA THR A 951 2.44 22.57 24.74
C THR A 951 2.03 23.76 25.61
N ARG A 952 1.87 23.57 26.93
CA ARG A 952 1.52 24.61 27.90
C ARG A 952 2.59 24.83 28.98
N VAL A 953 3.66 24.04 28.99
CA VAL A 953 4.68 24.05 30.05
C VAL A 953 6.07 24.31 29.47
N ALA A 954 6.74 25.34 29.98
CA ALA A 954 8.08 25.72 29.55
C ALA A 954 9.10 24.58 29.76
N PRO A 955 10.06 24.38 28.83
CA PRO A 955 10.31 25.18 27.62
C PRO A 955 9.51 24.72 26.38
N PHE A 956 8.54 23.81 26.52
CA PHE A 956 7.84 23.17 25.38
C PHE A 956 6.56 23.89 24.95
N ASP A 957 6.17 24.98 25.61
CA ASP A 957 5.20 25.94 25.08
C ASP A 957 5.70 26.59 23.78
N ASP A 958 7.00 26.89 23.69
CA ASP A 958 7.65 27.35 22.47
C ASP A 958 7.83 26.22 21.43
N VAL A 959 7.12 26.35 20.30
CA VAL A 959 7.23 25.43 19.15
C VAL A 959 8.67 25.28 18.63
N ARG A 960 9.53 26.30 18.77
CA ARG A 960 10.93 26.24 18.36
C ARG A 960 11.71 25.19 19.15
N VAL A 961 11.38 25.00 20.43
CA VAL A 961 12.01 23.98 21.30
C VAL A 961 11.50 22.59 20.95
N ARG A 962 10.18 22.43 20.70
CA ARG A 962 9.60 21.16 20.24
C ARG A 962 10.18 20.70 18.90
N ARG A 963 10.38 21.64 17.97
CA ARG A 963 11.07 21.43 16.68
C ARG A 963 12.56 21.12 16.86
N ALA A 964 13.25 21.81 17.76
CA ALA A 964 14.66 21.56 18.04
C ALA A 964 14.89 20.14 18.57
N LEU A 965 14.07 19.65 19.50
CA LEU A 965 14.21 18.29 20.02
C LEU A 965 13.94 17.24 18.91
N ASN A 966 12.92 17.47 18.08
CA ASN A 966 12.62 16.63 16.91
C ASN A 966 13.77 16.53 15.90
N LEU A 967 14.52 17.62 15.68
CA LEU A 967 15.73 17.67 14.84
C LEU A 967 16.96 17.02 15.49
N ALA A 968 17.10 17.11 16.82
CA ALA A 968 18.28 16.64 17.53
C ALA A 968 18.30 15.13 17.83
N VAL A 969 17.14 14.46 17.81
CA VAL A 969 17.01 13.04 18.11
C VAL A 969 17.46 12.15 16.95
N ASP A 970 18.44 11.28 17.23
CA ASP A 970 18.87 10.19 16.37
C ASP A 970 17.86 9.03 16.45
N ARG A 971 17.02 8.91 15.43
CA ARG A 971 16.00 7.85 15.34
C ARG A 971 16.62 6.48 15.04
N SER A 972 17.78 6.40 14.37
CA SER A 972 18.52 5.14 14.24
C SER A 972 19.04 4.64 15.59
N ARG A 973 19.45 5.52 16.51
CA ARG A 973 19.78 5.12 17.88
C ARG A 973 18.56 4.58 18.63
N LEU A 974 17.38 5.14 18.41
CA LEU A 974 16.14 4.65 19.02
C LEU A 974 15.69 3.31 18.42
N VAL A 975 15.80 3.09 17.11
CA VAL A 975 15.58 1.76 16.48
C VAL A 975 16.41 0.67 17.16
N GLN A 976 17.66 0.95 17.56
CA GLN A 976 18.50 -0.01 18.29
C GLN A 976 18.03 -0.30 19.73
N ILE A 977 17.30 0.62 20.37
CA ILE A 977 16.70 0.39 21.70
C ILE A 977 15.52 -0.57 21.63
N PHE A 978 14.78 -0.56 20.52
CA PHE A 978 13.62 -1.42 20.28
C PHE A 978 13.97 -2.83 19.77
N GLY A 979 15.26 -3.17 19.61
CA GLY A 979 15.71 -4.46 19.07
C GLY A 979 16.22 -4.43 17.63
N GLY A 980 16.27 -3.25 16.99
CA GLY A 980 16.86 -3.06 15.68
C GLY A 980 15.86 -3.04 14.52
N PRO A 981 16.36 -2.96 13.27
CA PRO A 981 15.55 -2.66 12.08
C PRO A 981 14.58 -3.79 11.67
N LEU A 982 14.63 -4.95 12.33
CA LEU A 982 13.64 -6.01 12.14
C LEU A 982 12.28 -5.66 12.80
N VAL A 983 12.28 -4.91 13.90
CA VAL A 983 11.04 -4.62 14.67
C VAL A 983 10.76 -3.14 14.88
N ALA A 984 11.64 -2.25 14.44
CA ALA A 984 11.43 -0.80 14.53
C ALA A 984 11.99 -0.07 13.30
N GLN A 985 11.20 0.88 12.78
CA GLN A 985 11.58 1.79 11.68
C GLN A 985 11.41 3.25 12.12
N PRO A 986 12.28 4.20 11.69
CA PRO A 986 12.19 5.61 12.10
C PRO A 986 10.83 6.24 11.75
N ALA A 987 10.17 6.88 12.72
CA ALA A 987 8.91 7.60 12.50
C ALA A 987 9.12 9.12 12.51
N CYS A 988 8.55 9.84 11.54
CA CYS A 988 8.53 11.31 11.51
C CYS A 988 7.14 11.91 11.82
N GLN A 989 6.09 11.10 11.72
CA GLN A 989 4.68 11.48 11.93
C GLN A 989 4.06 10.58 12.99
N LEU A 990 2.98 11.04 13.64
CA LEU A 990 2.24 10.26 14.65
C LEU A 990 1.38 9.15 14.04
N LEU A 991 0.92 9.33 12.79
CA LEU A 991 0.20 8.32 12.03
C LEU A 991 1.23 7.42 11.31
N PRO A 992 1.19 6.08 11.49
CA PRO A 992 2.12 5.17 10.86
C PRO A 992 1.81 4.93 9.37
N PRO A 993 2.75 4.35 8.59
CA PRO A 993 2.51 3.78 7.27
C PRO A 993 1.32 2.79 7.23
N SER A 994 0.86 2.48 6.01
CA SER A 994 -0.34 1.67 5.71
C SER A 994 -1.69 2.21 6.24
N MET A 995 -1.71 3.23 7.13
CA MET A 995 -2.95 3.88 7.58
C MET A 995 -3.55 4.81 6.51
N PRO A 996 -4.90 4.88 6.35
CA PRO A 996 -5.58 5.85 5.49
C PRO A 996 -5.06 7.29 5.69
N GLY A 997 -4.78 8.00 4.60
CA GLY A 997 -4.28 9.39 4.69
C GLY A 997 -2.86 9.55 5.25
N TYR A 998 -2.10 8.47 5.49
CA TYR A 998 -0.66 8.58 5.64
C TYR A 998 -0.01 9.04 4.33
N GLN A 999 0.80 10.10 4.39
CA GLN A 999 1.72 10.49 3.33
C GLN A 999 3.07 10.86 3.96
N PRO A 1000 4.21 10.34 3.46
CA PRO A 1000 5.52 10.65 4.02
C PRO A 1000 5.80 12.15 4.16
N TYR A 1001 6.21 12.55 5.36
CA TYR A 1001 6.62 13.91 5.68
C TYR A 1001 7.64 13.91 6.84
N CYS A 1002 8.85 14.39 6.56
CA CYS A 1002 9.90 14.50 7.57
C CYS A 1002 10.68 15.82 7.45
N PRO A 1003 10.14 16.93 7.99
CA PRO A 1003 10.85 18.22 8.02
C PRO A 1003 12.02 18.23 9.02
N TYR A 1004 12.04 17.29 9.97
CA TYR A 1004 13.01 17.24 11.07
C TYR A 1004 14.13 16.22 10.83
N THR A 1005 14.89 16.43 9.76
CA THR A 1005 16.06 15.62 9.42
C THR A 1005 17.15 16.45 8.75
N ALA A 1006 18.37 15.92 8.64
CA ALA A 1006 19.54 16.64 8.17
C ALA A 1006 19.54 17.02 6.67
N ASP A 1007 18.78 16.30 5.84
CA ASP A 1007 18.55 16.64 4.42
C ASP A 1007 17.09 16.32 4.05
N PRO A 1008 16.12 17.22 4.36
CA PRO A 1008 14.70 16.99 4.09
C PRO A 1008 14.42 16.94 2.59
N SER A 1009 13.89 15.82 2.11
CA SER A 1009 13.66 15.57 0.69
C SER A 1009 12.20 15.23 0.38
N PRO A 1010 11.74 15.32 -0.89
CA PRO A 1010 10.35 15.05 -1.28
C PRO A 1010 9.85 13.63 -0.99
N THR A 1011 10.73 12.66 -0.71
CA THR A 1011 10.34 11.29 -0.32
C THR A 1011 9.85 11.19 1.13
N GLY A 1012 10.06 12.23 1.95
CA GLY A 1012 9.68 12.23 3.37
C GLY A 1012 10.49 11.26 4.24
N ALA A 1013 11.59 10.69 3.75
CA ALA A 1013 12.44 9.77 4.52
C ALA A 1013 13.31 10.51 5.56
N TRP A 1014 13.53 9.89 6.72
CA TRP A 1014 14.50 10.36 7.72
C TRP A 1014 15.91 9.88 7.37
N VAL A 1015 16.89 10.78 7.37
CA VAL A 1015 18.29 10.50 6.96
C VAL A 1015 19.32 10.74 8.07
N GLY A 1016 18.93 11.40 9.15
CA GLY A 1016 19.82 11.76 10.27
C GLY A 1016 19.32 12.96 11.10
N PRO A 1017 19.89 13.20 12.29
CA PRO A 1017 19.59 14.38 13.11
C PRO A 1017 20.39 15.61 12.67
N ASP A 1018 19.83 16.81 12.87
CA ASP A 1018 20.58 18.09 12.78
C ASP A 1018 20.64 18.81 14.13
N LEU A 1019 21.70 18.50 14.87
CA LEU A 1019 22.02 19.13 16.15
C LEU A 1019 22.46 20.61 16.00
N ALA A 1020 22.85 21.07 14.81
CA ALA A 1020 23.22 22.46 14.57
C ALA A 1020 21.98 23.35 14.38
N ALA A 1021 21.03 22.94 13.54
CA ALA A 1021 19.74 23.62 13.40
C ALA A 1021 18.96 23.58 14.73
N ALA A 1022 18.96 22.45 15.44
CA ALA A 1022 18.34 22.34 16.76
C ALA A 1022 18.91 23.34 17.78
N ARG A 1023 20.25 23.46 17.86
CA ARG A 1023 20.90 24.46 18.74
C ARG A 1023 20.58 25.90 18.32
N ALA A 1024 20.46 26.18 17.02
CA ALA A 1024 20.06 27.50 16.54
C ALA A 1024 18.62 27.84 16.95
N LEU A 1025 17.69 26.88 16.92
CA LEU A 1025 16.32 27.05 17.39
C LEU A 1025 16.24 27.27 18.91
N VAL A 1026 17.02 26.53 19.71
CA VAL A 1026 17.09 26.74 21.17
C VAL A 1026 17.69 28.11 21.51
N ALA A 1027 18.75 28.52 20.81
CA ALA A 1027 19.31 29.87 20.96
C ALA A 1027 18.31 30.98 20.55
N ALA A 1028 17.44 30.72 19.56
CA ALA A 1028 16.38 31.64 19.15
C ALA A 1028 15.17 31.67 20.10
N SER A 1029 14.89 30.58 20.82
CA SER A 1029 13.85 30.55 21.87
C SER A 1029 14.23 31.39 23.09
N GLY A 1030 15.51 31.37 23.48
CA GLY A 1030 16.02 32.03 24.69
C GLY A 1030 15.84 31.21 25.97
N THR A 1031 15.24 30.02 25.89
CA THR A 1031 14.94 29.11 27.02
C THR A 1031 16.15 28.26 27.48
N GLY A 1032 17.32 28.43 26.86
CA GLY A 1032 18.51 27.64 27.15
C GLY A 1032 18.95 27.76 28.62
N GLY A 1033 19.10 26.61 29.29
CA GLY A 1033 19.39 26.53 30.73
C GLY A 1033 18.19 26.19 31.61
N GLU A 1034 16.96 26.18 31.06
CA GLU A 1034 15.77 25.71 31.78
C GLU A 1034 15.86 24.21 32.14
N ARG A 1035 15.30 23.85 33.30
CA ARG A 1035 15.32 22.47 33.80
C ARG A 1035 14.22 21.66 33.14
N VAL A 1036 14.54 20.44 32.72
CA VAL A 1036 13.60 19.56 32.02
C VAL A 1036 13.52 18.20 32.69
N THR A 1037 12.31 17.74 32.99
CA THR A 1037 12.05 16.40 33.52
C THR A 1037 11.48 15.52 32.41
N VAL A 1038 12.20 14.46 32.04
CA VAL A 1038 11.73 13.43 31.10
C VAL A 1038 11.04 12.33 31.90
N TRP A 1039 9.77 12.07 31.66
CA TRP A 1039 9.02 11.06 32.41
C TRP A 1039 9.02 9.72 31.67
N ALA A 1040 9.35 8.65 32.40
CA ALA A 1040 9.50 7.30 31.89
C ALA A 1040 8.59 6.32 32.63
N HIS A 1041 7.97 5.41 31.89
CA HIS A 1041 7.10 4.36 32.39
C HIS A 1041 7.88 3.08 32.68
N GLN A 1042 7.79 2.56 33.91
CA GLN A 1042 8.59 1.40 34.33
C GLN A 1042 8.06 0.04 33.86
N GLY A 1043 6.81 -0.04 33.36
CA GLY A 1043 6.24 -1.28 32.81
C GLY A 1043 6.60 -1.52 31.35
N ASP A 1044 7.03 -0.49 30.62
CA ASP A 1044 7.32 -0.48 29.19
C ASP A 1044 8.85 -0.54 28.94
N PRO A 1045 9.41 -1.69 28.52
CA PRO A 1045 10.85 -1.91 28.42
C PRO A 1045 11.65 -0.85 27.61
N PRO A 1046 11.22 -0.38 26.41
CA PRO A 1046 11.92 0.67 25.68
C PRO A 1046 11.83 2.07 26.31
N SER A 1047 10.89 2.33 27.23
CA SER A 1047 10.63 3.69 27.73
C SER A 1047 11.81 4.26 28.52
N THR A 1048 12.35 3.48 29.46
CA THR A 1048 13.48 3.88 30.32
C THR A 1048 14.71 4.27 29.51
N PRO A 1049 15.28 3.40 28.64
CA PRO A 1049 16.43 3.76 27.82
C PRO A 1049 16.12 4.87 26.79
N THR A 1050 14.87 4.99 26.31
CA THR A 1050 14.45 6.11 25.45
C THR A 1050 14.48 7.45 26.21
N ALA A 1051 13.96 7.49 27.43
CA ALA A 1051 13.95 8.69 28.27
C ALA A 1051 15.37 9.12 28.70
N GLU A 1052 16.23 8.16 29.05
CA GLU A 1052 17.65 8.42 29.35
C GLU A 1052 18.39 9.00 28.12
N TYR A 1053 18.15 8.42 26.94
CA TYR A 1053 18.71 8.93 25.70
C TYR A 1053 18.21 10.36 25.40
N VAL A 1054 16.90 10.62 25.48
CA VAL A 1054 16.32 11.96 25.23
C VAL A 1054 16.82 12.99 26.26
N ALA A 1055 16.99 12.62 27.52
CA ALA A 1055 17.63 13.47 28.52
C ALA A 1055 19.07 13.84 28.14
N SER A 1056 19.85 12.91 27.56
CA SER A 1056 21.21 13.19 27.06
C SER A 1056 21.22 14.11 25.83
N VAL A 1057 20.17 14.09 24.98
CA VAL A 1057 20.01 15.02 23.86
C VAL A 1057 19.63 16.42 24.36
N LEU A 1058 18.72 16.53 25.32
CA LEU A 1058 18.35 17.79 25.96
C LEU A 1058 19.56 18.47 26.63
N GLN A 1059 20.43 17.71 27.29
CA GLN A 1059 21.70 18.20 27.84
C GLN A 1059 22.63 18.73 26.73
N GLN A 1060 22.71 18.07 25.57
CA GLN A 1060 23.48 18.55 24.42
C GLN A 1060 22.89 19.80 23.73
N LEU A 1061 21.60 20.07 23.93
CA LEU A 1061 20.93 21.31 23.53
C LEU A 1061 21.07 22.44 24.56
N GLY A 1062 21.53 22.15 25.78
CA GLY A 1062 21.76 23.14 26.83
C GLY A 1062 20.72 23.17 27.95
N TYR A 1063 19.81 22.18 28.03
CA TYR A 1063 18.84 22.04 29.12
C TYR A 1063 19.37 21.08 30.20
N PRO A 1064 19.46 21.49 31.48
CA PRO A 1064 19.69 20.59 32.61
C PRO A 1064 18.55 19.57 32.78
N ALA A 1065 18.64 18.45 32.06
CA ALA A 1065 17.61 17.42 32.01
C ALA A 1065 17.85 16.26 32.98
N THR A 1066 16.77 15.74 33.57
CA THR A 1066 16.73 14.58 34.48
C THR A 1066 15.58 13.65 34.13
N VAL A 1067 15.76 12.34 34.29
CA VAL A 1067 14.68 11.35 34.12
C VAL A 1067 13.92 11.15 35.44
N HIS A 1068 12.59 11.04 35.38
CA HIS A 1068 11.74 10.61 36.48
C HIS A 1068 10.97 9.35 36.09
N PHE A 1069 10.96 8.35 36.96
CA PHE A 1069 10.34 7.06 36.71
C PHE A 1069 8.99 6.93 37.44
N LEU A 1070 8.01 6.31 36.79
CA LEU A 1070 6.68 6.03 37.33
C LEU A 1070 6.29 4.57 37.10
N LYS A 1071 5.51 4.01 38.03
CA LYS A 1071 4.89 2.69 37.85
C LYS A 1071 3.65 2.77 36.98
N GLU A 1072 3.27 1.64 36.40
CA GLU A 1072 2.01 1.42 35.67
C GLU A 1072 0.80 2.08 36.35
N SER A 1073 0.52 1.65 37.59
CA SER A 1073 -0.61 2.12 38.40
C SER A 1073 -0.62 3.63 38.72
N GLU A 1074 0.51 4.31 38.50
CA GLU A 1074 0.71 5.74 38.77
C GLU A 1074 0.73 6.56 37.48
N TRP A 1075 0.97 5.94 36.31
CA TRP A 1075 1.28 6.61 35.04
C TRP A 1075 0.18 7.53 34.54
N VAL A 1076 -0.95 6.97 34.07
CA VAL A 1076 -2.06 7.73 33.47
C VAL A 1076 -2.56 8.80 34.46
N SER A 1077 -2.77 8.43 35.72
CA SER A 1077 -3.23 9.35 36.78
C SER A 1077 -2.25 10.50 37.09
N THR A 1078 -1.03 10.45 36.56
CA THR A 1078 0.03 11.45 36.73
C THR A 1078 0.27 12.27 35.46
N VAL A 1079 0.35 11.64 34.28
CA VAL A 1079 0.58 12.35 33.01
C VAL A 1079 -0.67 13.08 32.50
N SER A 1080 -1.87 12.58 32.81
CA SER A 1080 -3.15 13.24 32.47
C SER A 1080 -3.56 14.36 33.42
N ASP A 1081 -2.82 14.61 34.51
CA ASP A 1081 -3.15 15.67 35.48
C ASP A 1081 -2.36 16.94 35.19
N SER A 1082 -2.96 17.88 34.44
CA SER A 1082 -2.31 19.16 34.10
C SER A 1082 -1.86 19.99 35.31
N ARG A 1083 -2.42 19.77 36.51
CA ARG A 1083 -1.94 20.42 37.76
C ARG A 1083 -0.51 20.01 38.13
N ARG A 1084 -0.03 18.87 37.62
CA ARG A 1084 1.34 18.37 37.83
C ARG A 1084 2.35 18.92 36.82
N GLN A 1085 1.90 19.59 35.76
CA GLN A 1085 2.75 20.29 34.77
C GLN A 1085 3.87 19.41 34.20
N VAL A 1086 3.51 18.19 33.77
CA VAL A 1086 4.44 17.19 33.24
C VAL A 1086 4.98 17.67 31.89
N GLN A 1087 6.29 17.96 31.81
CA GLN A 1087 6.91 18.63 30.64
C GLN A 1087 6.97 17.76 29.38
N LEU A 1088 7.45 16.51 29.50
CA LEU A 1088 7.42 15.50 28.45
C LEU A 1088 7.49 14.09 29.03
N GLY A 1089 7.04 13.09 28.28
CA GLY A 1089 7.24 11.69 28.63
C GLY A 1089 7.08 10.75 27.44
N THR A 1090 7.55 9.52 27.60
CA THR A 1090 7.43 8.43 26.63
C THR A 1090 5.99 7.95 26.52
N ASN A 1091 5.46 7.75 25.32
CA ASN A 1091 4.15 7.12 25.12
C ASN A 1091 4.13 6.29 23.83
N ASN A 1092 3.17 5.39 23.71
CA ASN A 1092 2.93 4.64 22.47
C ASN A 1092 1.45 4.63 22.12
N TRP A 1093 1.15 4.28 20.87
CA TRP A 1093 -0.21 3.96 20.46
C TRP A 1093 -0.21 2.89 19.39
N ILE A 1094 -1.19 1.98 19.46
CA ILE A 1094 -1.58 1.02 18.42
C ILE A 1094 -3.03 1.34 18.07
N ALA A 1095 -3.37 1.32 16.78
CA ALA A 1095 -4.71 1.65 16.34
C ALA A 1095 -5.76 0.64 16.87
N ASP A 1096 -6.79 1.12 17.59
CA ASP A 1096 -7.98 0.32 17.93
C ASP A 1096 -8.68 -0.21 16.66
N TYR A 1097 -8.63 0.60 15.60
CA TYR A 1097 -9.18 0.35 14.28
C TYR A 1097 -8.49 1.26 13.25
N PRO A 1098 -8.42 0.90 11.95
CA PRO A 1098 -7.57 1.56 10.96
C PRO A 1098 -8.15 2.88 10.43
N ALA A 1099 -8.40 3.86 11.32
CA ALA A 1099 -8.87 5.20 10.99
C ALA A 1099 -7.99 6.29 11.65
N PRO A 1100 -7.60 7.38 10.95
CA PRO A 1100 -6.67 8.40 11.49
C PRO A 1100 -7.19 9.16 12.70
N SER A 1101 -8.51 9.27 12.86
CA SER A 1101 -9.15 9.80 14.07
C SER A 1101 -8.71 9.07 15.35
N ASN A 1102 -8.33 7.81 15.25
CA ASN A 1102 -7.84 7.03 16.39
C ASN A 1102 -6.47 7.53 16.90
N PHE A 1103 -5.65 8.16 16.06
CA PHE A 1103 -4.43 8.85 16.47
C PHE A 1103 -4.72 10.31 16.83
N TYR A 1104 -5.34 11.07 15.91
CA TYR A 1104 -5.45 12.52 16.05
C TYR A 1104 -6.53 12.95 17.05
N THR A 1105 -7.73 12.37 17.00
CA THR A 1105 -8.82 12.76 17.90
C THR A 1105 -8.53 12.35 19.33
N LEU A 1106 -8.12 11.09 19.56
CA LEU A 1106 -7.93 10.54 20.92
C LEU A 1106 -6.76 11.16 21.68
N TRP A 1107 -5.64 11.46 21.01
CA TRP A 1107 -4.39 11.86 21.68
C TRP A 1107 -4.02 13.33 21.52
N LEU A 1108 -4.63 14.05 20.57
CA LEU A 1108 -4.32 15.45 20.26
C LEU A 1108 -5.55 16.37 20.13
N GLY A 1109 -6.77 15.84 20.09
CA GLY A 1109 -7.99 16.65 19.98
C GLY A 1109 -8.28 17.48 21.24
N CYS A 1110 -8.88 18.67 21.06
CA CYS A 1110 -9.24 19.55 22.19
C CYS A 1110 -10.24 18.91 23.14
N SER A 1111 -11.14 18.05 22.64
CA SER A 1111 -12.14 17.33 23.46
C SER A 1111 -11.53 16.39 24.50
N ASN A 1112 -10.29 15.94 24.27
CA ASN A 1112 -9.59 14.95 25.08
C ASN A 1112 -8.56 15.58 26.05
N PHE A 1113 -8.67 16.89 26.25
CA PHE A 1113 -7.94 17.66 27.26
C PHE A 1113 -8.92 18.39 28.18
N VAL A 1114 -9.11 17.88 29.40
CA VAL A 1114 -10.00 18.45 30.41
C VAL A 1114 -9.17 18.96 31.60
N PRO A 1115 -8.90 20.28 31.71
CA PRO A 1115 -7.97 20.82 32.70
C PRO A 1115 -8.30 20.41 34.15
N ALA A 1116 -7.29 19.91 34.87
CA ALA A 1116 -7.37 19.39 36.24
C ALA A 1116 -8.28 18.16 36.44
N ASP A 1117 -8.75 17.51 35.37
CA ASP A 1117 -9.47 16.24 35.41
C ASP A 1117 -8.69 15.11 34.70
N PRO A 1118 -7.89 14.33 35.45
CA PRO A 1118 -7.12 13.22 34.90
C PRO A 1118 -7.94 11.95 34.61
N LEU A 1119 -9.25 11.94 34.88
CA LEU A 1119 -10.13 10.82 34.50
C LEU A 1119 -10.70 10.99 33.09
N HIS A 1120 -10.79 12.24 32.61
CA HIS A 1120 -11.34 12.59 31.29
C HIS A 1120 -10.30 13.20 30.34
N THR A 1121 -9.01 13.04 30.65
CA THR A 1121 -7.88 13.54 29.83
C THR A 1121 -7.00 12.38 29.37
N SER A 1122 -6.89 12.19 28.05
CA SER A 1122 -5.88 11.32 27.41
C SER A 1122 -4.75 12.13 26.75
N ASN A 1123 -5.01 13.38 26.39
CA ASN A 1123 -4.06 14.26 25.70
C ASN A 1123 -2.98 14.82 26.66
N ALA A 1124 -1.97 13.99 26.96
CA ALA A 1124 -0.82 14.34 27.80
C ALA A 1124 0.08 15.44 27.21
N SER A 1125 -0.09 15.80 25.94
CA SER A 1125 0.57 16.96 25.30
C SER A 1125 -0.07 18.30 25.69
N GLU A 1126 -1.21 18.26 26.38
CA GLU A 1126 -2.14 19.38 26.66
C GLU A 1126 -2.53 20.19 25.40
N PHE A 1127 -2.32 19.61 24.21
CA PHE A 1127 -2.42 20.28 22.92
C PHE A 1127 -3.88 20.50 22.55
N CYS A 1128 -4.19 21.67 22.01
CA CYS A 1128 -5.52 21.95 21.48
C CYS A 1128 -5.40 23.11 20.50
N ASP A 1129 -5.59 22.80 19.22
CA ASP A 1129 -5.75 23.79 18.17
C ASP A 1129 -7.16 23.66 17.55
N PRO A 1130 -8.06 24.66 17.75
CA PRO A 1130 -9.41 24.61 17.23
C PRO A 1130 -9.52 24.55 15.70
N GLY A 1131 -8.49 24.98 14.96
CA GLY A 1131 -8.42 24.86 13.50
C GLY A 1131 -8.12 23.44 13.07
N VAL A 1132 -7.19 22.76 13.75
CA VAL A 1132 -6.93 21.32 13.56
C VAL A 1132 -8.17 20.51 13.91
N ASP A 1133 -8.82 20.74 15.07
CA ASP A 1133 -10.06 20.04 15.48
C ASP A 1133 -11.20 20.21 14.46
N GLN A 1134 -11.33 21.40 13.84
CA GLN A 1134 -12.31 21.63 12.78
C GLN A 1134 -11.99 20.81 11.51
N GLN A 1135 -10.72 20.68 11.14
CA GLN A 1135 -10.29 19.85 10.01
C GLN A 1135 -10.46 18.36 10.30
N VAL A 1136 -10.08 17.89 11.49
CA VAL A 1136 -10.31 16.51 11.98
C VAL A 1136 -11.79 16.14 11.92
N SER A 1137 -12.67 17.06 12.34
CA SER A 1137 -14.12 16.89 12.26
C SER A 1137 -14.62 16.79 10.80
N LYS A 1138 -14.11 17.64 9.90
CA LYS A 1138 -14.43 17.61 8.46
C LYS A 1138 -13.94 16.31 7.80
N ALA A 1139 -12.71 15.87 8.07
CA ALA A 1139 -12.14 14.65 7.51
C ALA A 1139 -12.93 13.41 7.94
N SER A 1140 -13.24 13.32 9.23
CA SER A 1140 -14.07 12.25 9.80
C SER A 1140 -15.43 12.17 9.10
N ALA A 1141 -16.13 13.29 8.94
CA ALA A 1141 -17.45 13.34 8.29
C ALA A 1141 -17.43 12.95 6.80
N LEU A 1142 -16.30 13.14 6.10
CA LEU A 1142 -16.14 12.72 4.71
C LEU A 1142 -15.87 11.21 4.57
N GLN A 1143 -15.31 10.54 5.58
CA GLN A 1143 -14.75 9.18 5.47
C GLN A 1143 -15.71 8.13 4.86
N THR A 1144 -17.02 8.24 5.12
CA THR A 1144 -18.04 7.30 4.59
C THR A 1144 -18.58 7.69 3.20
N THR A 1145 -18.40 8.94 2.75
CA THR A 1145 -19.03 9.46 1.51
C THR A 1145 -18.02 9.83 0.43
N ASP A 1146 -16.82 10.29 0.81
CA ASP A 1146 -15.68 10.63 -0.04
C ASP A 1146 -14.39 10.26 0.71
N PRO A 1147 -14.01 8.96 0.75
CA PRO A 1147 -12.85 8.50 1.52
C PRO A 1147 -11.52 9.02 0.96
N LEU A 1148 -11.45 9.44 -0.30
CA LEU A 1148 -10.21 9.99 -0.88
C LEU A 1148 -9.97 11.44 -0.46
N HIS A 1149 -11.00 12.29 -0.47
CA HIS A 1149 -10.91 13.63 0.08
C HIS A 1149 -10.73 13.61 1.61
N ALA A 1150 -11.32 12.62 2.30
CA ALA A 1150 -11.02 12.37 3.71
C ALA A 1150 -9.52 12.06 3.91
N ASN A 1151 -8.97 11.09 3.17
CA ASN A 1151 -7.55 10.72 3.26
C ASN A 1151 -6.61 11.88 2.89
N ALA A 1152 -6.93 12.68 1.88
CA ALA A 1152 -6.16 13.87 1.53
C ALA A 1152 -6.15 14.90 2.67
N LEU A 1153 -7.30 15.17 3.28
CA LEU A 1153 -7.38 16.08 4.42
C LEU A 1153 -6.70 15.52 5.68
N TRP A 1154 -6.73 14.20 5.90
CA TRP A 1154 -5.94 13.55 6.95
C TRP A 1154 -4.42 13.69 6.73
N ALA A 1155 -3.95 13.67 5.47
CA ALA A 1155 -2.55 13.91 5.16
C ALA A 1155 -2.14 15.37 5.46
N ASP A 1156 -2.99 16.35 5.09
CA ASP A 1156 -2.75 17.76 5.42
C ASP A 1156 -2.73 18.01 6.94
N ILE A 1157 -3.70 17.46 7.68
CA ILE A 1157 -3.73 17.44 9.16
C ILE A 1157 -2.45 16.82 9.72
N GLY A 1158 -1.98 15.71 9.14
CA GLY A 1158 -0.75 15.05 9.56
C GLY A 1158 0.51 15.88 9.34
N ARG A 1159 0.56 16.67 8.25
CA ARG A 1159 1.65 17.64 8.00
C ARG A 1159 1.58 18.80 8.99
N GLU A 1160 0.40 19.39 9.21
CA GLU A 1160 0.19 20.50 10.16
C GLU A 1160 0.51 20.10 11.61
N ILE A 1161 0.06 18.94 12.08
CA ILE A 1161 0.40 18.42 13.40
C ILE A 1161 1.91 18.16 13.52
N THR A 1162 2.57 17.67 12.48
CA THR A 1162 4.02 17.50 12.46
C THR A 1162 4.72 18.85 12.57
N ASP A 1163 4.27 19.87 11.86
CA ASP A 1163 4.81 21.23 11.94
C ASP A 1163 4.56 21.89 13.31
N LEU A 1164 3.39 21.67 13.94
CA LEU A 1164 3.10 22.15 15.29
C LEU A 1164 3.87 21.38 16.37
N ALA A 1165 4.33 20.17 16.05
CA ALA A 1165 5.16 19.29 16.87
C ALA A 1165 4.69 19.14 18.34
N PRO A 1166 3.41 18.79 18.64
CA PRO A 1166 2.98 18.49 20.00
C PRO A 1166 3.54 17.16 20.52
N VAL A 1167 4.10 16.35 19.61
CA VAL A 1167 4.76 15.07 19.90
C VAL A 1167 6.11 14.99 19.19
N LEU A 1168 6.93 14.04 19.62
CA LEU A 1168 8.15 13.60 18.94
C LEU A 1168 7.97 12.11 18.57
N PRO A 1169 7.52 11.78 17.35
CA PRO A 1169 7.48 10.40 16.87
C PRO A 1169 8.89 9.84 16.76
N VAL A 1170 9.12 8.61 17.23
CA VAL A 1170 10.46 8.00 17.25
C VAL A 1170 10.56 6.78 16.34
N VAL A 1171 9.69 5.80 16.52
CA VAL A 1171 9.65 4.57 15.70
C VAL A 1171 8.23 4.11 15.44
N ASN A 1172 7.99 3.56 14.25
CA ASN A 1172 6.88 2.66 13.99
C ASN A 1172 7.38 1.24 14.29
N PHE A 1173 6.62 0.46 15.02
CA PHE A 1173 7.06 -0.85 15.50
C PHE A 1173 6.27 -2.00 14.87
N SER A 1174 6.94 -3.15 14.75
CA SER A 1174 6.39 -4.39 14.21
C SER A 1174 6.23 -5.42 15.32
N SER A 1175 5.21 -6.28 15.23
CA SER A 1175 5.15 -7.48 16.08
C SER A 1175 6.07 -8.56 15.50
N ALA A 1176 6.48 -9.48 16.37
CA ALA A 1176 7.27 -10.64 16.00
C ALA A 1176 6.63 -11.90 16.60
N ASP A 1177 6.22 -12.85 15.75
CA ASP A 1177 5.70 -14.15 16.16
C ASP A 1177 6.80 -15.20 16.03
N LEU A 1178 6.98 -16.07 17.04
CA LEU A 1178 7.84 -17.24 16.95
C LEU A 1178 6.99 -18.50 16.97
N LEU A 1179 7.15 -19.38 15.97
CA LEU A 1179 6.38 -20.61 15.84
C LEU A 1179 7.25 -21.88 15.88
N SER A 1180 6.69 -22.95 16.45
CA SER A 1180 7.28 -24.29 16.45
C SER A 1180 7.26 -24.92 15.05
N ARG A 1181 8.22 -25.81 14.75
CA ARG A 1181 8.24 -26.63 13.50
C ARG A 1181 7.05 -27.58 13.35
N ARG A 1182 6.26 -27.72 14.41
CA ARG A 1182 4.98 -28.43 14.41
C ARG A 1182 3.89 -27.64 13.68
N CYS A 1183 3.97 -26.32 13.66
CA CYS A 1183 2.97 -25.45 13.07
C CYS A 1183 3.03 -25.38 11.54
N GLY A 1184 1.93 -24.91 10.94
CA GLY A 1184 1.83 -24.52 9.53
C GLY A 1184 0.64 -23.59 9.29
N ASN A 1185 0.54 -23.05 8.07
CA ASN A 1185 -0.45 -22.03 7.67
C ASN A 1185 -0.42 -20.77 8.56
N TYR A 1186 0.78 -20.28 8.87
CA TYR A 1186 0.95 -18.95 9.45
C TYR A 1186 0.22 -17.90 8.62
N GLN A 1187 -0.63 -17.10 9.28
CA GLN A 1187 -1.35 -15.98 8.68
C GLN A 1187 -1.50 -14.88 9.73
N PHE A 1188 -1.09 -13.66 9.37
CA PHE A 1188 -1.23 -12.47 10.20
C PHE A 1188 -2.24 -11.50 9.59
N SER A 1189 -3.33 -11.21 10.30
CA SER A 1189 -4.26 -10.13 9.95
C SER A 1189 -3.85 -8.86 10.71
N PRO A 1190 -3.59 -7.72 10.04
CA PRO A 1190 -3.22 -6.47 10.73
C PRO A 1190 -4.29 -5.89 11.66
N ALA A 1191 -5.52 -6.43 11.66
CA ALA A 1191 -6.60 -6.05 12.57
C ALA A 1191 -6.82 -7.02 13.75
N VAL A 1192 -6.31 -8.25 13.68
CA VAL A 1192 -6.56 -9.31 14.67
C VAL A 1192 -5.26 -9.86 15.27
N GLY A 1193 -4.13 -9.71 14.58
CA GLY A 1193 -2.89 -10.43 14.84
C GLY A 1193 -2.84 -11.78 14.10
N ILE A 1194 -2.02 -12.69 14.60
CA ILE A 1194 -1.92 -14.07 14.12
C ILE A 1194 -3.26 -14.82 14.28
N LEU A 1195 -3.67 -15.55 13.24
CA LEU A 1195 -4.88 -16.36 13.23
C LEU A 1195 -4.61 -17.76 13.80
N LEU A 1196 -4.52 -17.87 15.14
CA LEU A 1196 -4.21 -19.14 15.84
C LEU A 1196 -5.23 -20.25 15.55
N ASP A 1197 -6.50 -19.90 15.34
CA ASP A 1197 -7.54 -20.82 14.89
C ASP A 1197 -7.28 -21.36 13.46
N GLN A 1198 -6.43 -20.71 12.67
CA GLN A 1198 -6.02 -21.15 11.33
C GLN A 1198 -4.61 -21.76 11.29
N LEU A 1199 -3.95 -21.95 12.44
CA LEU A 1199 -2.73 -22.76 12.54
C LEU A 1199 -3.10 -24.25 12.63
N TRP A 1200 -2.38 -25.09 11.90
CA TRP A 1200 -2.44 -26.55 12.05
C TRP A 1200 -1.17 -27.05 12.72
N VAL A 1201 -1.31 -28.07 13.57
CA VAL A 1201 -0.23 -28.60 14.40
C VAL A 1201 0.00 -30.07 14.06
N ARG A 1202 1.28 -30.43 13.91
CA ARG A 1202 1.76 -31.80 13.63
C ARG A 1202 2.00 -32.63 14.89
#